data_AF-A0A3L8DUM0-F1
#
_entry.id   AF-A0A3L8DUM0-F1
#
_cell.length_a   1.000
_cell.length_b   1.000
_cell.length_c   1.000
_cell.angle_alpha   90.00
_cell.angle_beta   90.00
_cell.angle_gamma   90.00
#
_symmetry.space_group_name_H-M   'P 1'
#
loop_
_entity.id
_entity.type
_entity.pdbx_description
1 polymer ?
#
loop_
_entity_poly.entity_id
_entity_poly.type
_entity_poly.pdbx_seq_one_letter_code
_entity_poly.pdbx_strand_id
1 'polypeptide(L)'
;MTLALSRIDYTTVGVTSRGTTVIFPSGEAPKQPQKFAVADHDGILKYVSGNVETDILENAVTLKKRIKIVRCTGMKKGELQLTFKSLPGAKIHRMVLGGSIGMLRDKIFVAYGSSVKGFTRKGKMFLEFDTSLIDPISALYVLGPDLAACARDLYHRYRDCKDADSYLAGETLHDVVLLPEDGGVVYAVLACADCAVRVLHGTRTPTVLRLPSAPTVLSVYREGEIYSKDRVLVGTADGRIGLLILQGNKTLRITWLLTSTGSGITSLDTHQLQDGMDILVGRQDGVVEVYTFPDEDITATLRYHYNAGESISTVVGGIIGVANYSEVLVTTYSGRVFGLTTSPPGLLEAGQSDVGIARLKLEIEQLQEKLSEEKESSNLTPDPLAPLILAVNHKMTLHKEDASYSLSVELDTSIDNILIQSDTPVDLLETENNNAVVSLSSCDPREGNFVLATYRCQINTNRLEMRLRSIEGQPGTLQIYVTSQVQPKRCRKIFVPIYALSLHVRQHGDDDALHSSGPFNELKFNGNFTIAEMHAWLSLVLPDVPERPHIHDGVAVLVYVSSFIGTVLKCKYKKGSALFQGENISSIIILRDILTKEATKRKIKLDVFCEVAEGSISKVLGLILPRLDTAYDLTQKIKILDALEEWELKSDPKENLCSEYQELLQKETEVRSAMSKDTEILSRLHAIITDLYVDWERAKRSRRISSKEATTRLKDALESRDLATILQVFTGKTDTIVSTLLPLLPAAI
;
A
#
# COMPACT_ATOMS: atom_id res chain seq x y z
N MET A 1 -22.69 19.43 -8.38
CA MET A 1 -22.73 20.50 -7.35
C MET A 1 -21.58 20.26 -6.38
N THR A 2 -20.83 21.28 -6.02
CA THR A 2 -19.75 21.19 -5.03
C THR A 2 -20.35 20.98 -3.64
N LEU A 3 -19.90 19.94 -2.94
CA LEU A 3 -20.33 19.65 -1.58
C LEU A 3 -19.45 20.47 -0.61
N ALA A 4 -20.05 21.18 0.33
CA ALA A 4 -19.32 21.89 1.38
C ALA A 4 -19.51 21.16 2.71
N LEU A 5 -18.41 20.65 3.28
CA LEU A 5 -18.40 20.04 4.61
C LEU A 5 -17.50 20.84 5.54
N SER A 6 -17.97 21.05 6.76
CA SER A 6 -17.24 21.73 7.82
C SER A 6 -16.68 20.72 8.82
N ARG A 7 -15.44 20.92 9.28
CA ARG A 7 -14.82 20.02 10.26
C ARG A 7 -15.33 20.33 11.67
N ILE A 8 -15.68 19.28 12.40
CA ILE A 8 -15.97 19.30 13.84
C ILE A 8 -15.13 18.23 14.54
N ASP A 9 -14.29 18.63 15.48
CA ASP A 9 -13.46 17.69 16.25
C ASP A 9 -14.24 17.10 17.42
N TYR A 10 -14.13 15.78 17.61
CA TYR A 10 -14.92 15.05 18.58
C TYR A 10 -14.12 14.52 19.75
N THR A 11 -13.11 13.70 19.49
CA THR A 11 -12.26 13.13 20.53
C THR A 11 -10.95 12.61 19.96
N THR A 12 -10.00 12.30 20.83
CA THR A 12 -8.77 11.61 20.46
C THR A 12 -8.66 10.31 21.26
N VAL A 13 -8.28 9.23 20.58
CA VAL A 13 -8.01 7.91 21.15
C VAL A 13 -6.56 7.50 20.91
N GLY A 14 -6.15 6.32 21.38
CA GLY A 14 -4.82 5.79 21.02
C GLY A 14 -4.72 5.44 19.54
N VAL A 15 -3.59 4.88 19.13
CA VAL A 15 -3.36 4.48 17.74
C VAL A 15 -4.43 3.51 17.25
N THR A 16 -4.98 3.73 16.05
CA THR A 16 -6.08 2.91 15.53
C THR A 16 -5.66 2.02 14.37
N SER A 17 -6.29 0.84 14.27
CA SER A 17 -6.20 -0.04 13.10
C SER A 17 -7.32 0.28 12.10
N ARG A 18 -7.23 -0.25 10.88
CA ARG A 18 -8.27 -0.01 9.85
C ARG A 18 -9.60 -0.65 10.25
N GLY A 19 -10.69 0.11 10.12
CA GLY A 19 -12.03 -0.37 10.48
C GLY A 19 -12.19 -0.63 11.98
N THR A 20 -11.64 0.25 12.83
CA THR A 20 -11.87 0.23 14.28
C THR A 20 -12.77 1.36 14.77
N THR A 21 -13.60 1.91 13.88
CA THR A 21 -14.69 2.85 14.22
C THR A 21 -15.99 2.38 13.60
N VAL A 22 -17.09 2.43 14.36
CA VAL A 22 -18.43 2.05 13.88
C VAL A 22 -19.48 3.05 14.38
N ILE A 23 -20.51 3.28 13.57
CA ILE A 23 -21.69 4.09 13.94
C ILE A 23 -22.86 3.15 14.20
N PHE A 24 -23.56 3.34 15.32
CA PHE A 24 -24.75 2.57 15.65
C PHE A 24 -25.97 3.07 14.88
N PRO A 25 -26.90 2.16 14.51
CA PRO A 25 -28.15 2.55 13.89
C PRO A 25 -28.96 3.51 14.78
N SER A 26 -29.61 4.49 14.16
CA SER A 26 -30.43 5.54 14.82
C SER A 26 -31.68 5.01 15.53
N GLY A 27 -32.10 3.76 15.27
CA GLY A 27 -33.29 3.15 15.88
C GLY A 27 -34.59 3.58 15.19
N GLU A 28 -35.64 3.83 15.98
CA GLU A 28 -37.00 4.13 15.48
C GLU A 28 -37.18 5.56 14.94
N ALA A 29 -36.27 6.50 15.26
CA ALA A 29 -36.37 7.90 14.86
C ALA A 29 -35.33 8.23 13.77
N PRO A 30 -35.73 8.35 12.48
CA PRO A 30 -34.81 8.82 11.45
C PRO A 30 -34.36 10.25 11.77
N LYS A 31 -33.08 10.53 11.50
CA LYS A 31 -32.43 11.86 11.63
C LYS A 31 -32.02 12.34 13.03
N GLN A 32 -32.05 11.47 14.04
CA GLN A 32 -31.46 11.74 15.36
C GLN A 32 -29.94 11.48 15.38
N PRO A 33 -29.18 12.17 16.26
CA PRO A 33 -27.78 11.87 16.51
C PRO A 33 -27.54 10.41 16.88
N GLN A 34 -26.76 9.74 16.05
CA GLN A 34 -26.27 8.39 16.25
C GLN A 34 -25.11 8.40 17.24
N LYS A 35 -24.86 7.23 17.80
CA LYS A 35 -23.73 6.98 18.70
C LYS A 35 -22.65 6.30 17.89
N PHE A 36 -21.40 6.44 18.29
CA PHE A 36 -20.29 5.73 17.66
C PHE A 36 -19.40 5.06 18.70
N ALA A 37 -18.69 4.02 18.28
CA ALA A 37 -17.65 3.39 19.07
C ALA A 37 -16.34 3.42 18.28
N VAL A 38 -15.24 3.56 19.00
CA VAL A 38 -13.88 3.54 18.46
C VAL A 38 -12.98 2.69 19.36
N ALA A 39 -12.07 1.95 18.74
CA ALA A 39 -11.13 1.06 19.40
C ALA A 39 -9.68 1.32 18.97
N ASP A 40 -8.74 1.13 19.90
CA ASP A 40 -7.33 1.44 19.71
C ASP A 40 -6.37 0.25 20.00
N HIS A 41 -5.08 0.48 19.78
CA HIS A 41 -3.99 -0.46 19.98
C HIS A 41 -3.70 -0.75 21.46
N ASP A 42 -4.23 0.05 22.38
CA ASP A 42 -4.14 -0.22 23.82
C ASP A 42 -5.29 -1.12 24.29
N GLY A 43 -6.09 -1.65 23.36
CA GLY A 43 -7.23 -2.51 23.65
C GLY A 43 -8.40 -1.78 24.27
N ILE A 44 -8.44 -0.45 24.19
CA ILE A 44 -9.49 0.37 24.77
C ILE A 44 -10.59 0.55 23.73
N LEU A 45 -11.81 0.16 24.11
CA LEU A 45 -13.05 0.45 23.40
C LEU A 45 -13.71 1.65 24.06
N LYS A 46 -13.84 2.76 23.33
CA LYS A 46 -14.59 3.95 23.75
C LYS A 46 -15.92 4.01 23.02
N TYR A 47 -16.99 4.27 23.77
CA TYR A 47 -18.32 4.50 23.25
C TYR A 47 -18.74 5.94 23.52
N VAL A 48 -19.20 6.62 22.47
CA VAL A 48 -19.48 8.05 22.49
C VAL A 48 -20.88 8.32 21.96
N SER A 49 -21.61 9.21 22.63
CA SER A 49 -22.95 9.64 22.22
C SER A 49 -23.02 11.14 21.99
N GLY A 50 -23.56 11.54 20.84
CA GLY A 50 -24.18 12.85 20.65
C GLY A 50 -25.43 12.96 21.52
N ASN A 51 -25.63 14.12 22.13
CA ASN A 51 -26.70 14.48 23.09
C ASN A 51 -27.90 13.52 23.16
N VAL A 52 -28.15 12.94 24.34
CA VAL A 52 -29.43 12.30 24.67
C VAL A 52 -29.92 12.82 26.02
N GLU A 53 -31.22 13.10 26.10
CA GLU A 53 -31.97 13.44 27.31
C GLU A 53 -31.68 12.47 28.46
N THR A 54 -31.80 13.01 29.67
CA THR A 54 -31.53 12.37 30.95
C THR A 54 -32.47 11.19 31.20
N ASP A 55 -31.98 9.97 31.09
CA ASP A 55 -32.54 8.83 31.83
C ASP A 55 -31.74 8.64 33.12
N ILE A 56 -32.37 9.01 34.24
CA ILE A 56 -31.88 8.75 35.60
C ILE A 56 -32.07 7.26 35.87
N LEU A 57 -30.98 6.49 35.95
CA LEU A 57 -31.02 5.12 36.47
C LEU A 57 -29.94 4.94 37.55
N GLU A 58 -30.41 4.44 38.70
CA GLU A 58 -29.74 4.37 39.99
C GLU A 58 -28.38 3.66 39.99
N ASN A 59 -27.52 4.15 40.88
CA ASN A 59 -26.21 3.60 41.20
C ASN A 59 -26.32 2.16 41.73
N ALA A 60 -25.80 1.19 40.97
CA ALA A 60 -25.51 -0.15 41.49
C ALA A 60 -24.00 -0.38 41.50
N VAL A 61 -23.36 -0.07 42.63
CA VAL A 61 -22.02 -0.58 42.97
C VAL A 61 -22.22 -1.95 43.58
N THR A 62 -21.93 -3.03 42.84
CA THR A 62 -21.85 -4.38 43.43
C THR A 62 -20.43 -4.90 43.31
N LEU A 63 -19.77 -5.06 44.47
CA LEU A 63 -18.50 -5.77 44.60
C LEU A 63 -18.69 -7.25 44.26
N LYS A 64 -18.17 -7.69 43.10
CA LYS A 64 -17.56 -9.02 42.92
C LYS A 64 -16.34 -8.89 42.00
N LYS A 65 -15.26 -9.58 42.37
CA LYS A 65 -13.95 -9.57 41.70
C LYS A 65 -14.07 -9.77 40.18
N ARG A 66 -13.24 -8.99 39.46
CA ARG A 66 -12.99 -8.90 38.00
C ARG A 66 -13.90 -7.91 37.24
N ILE A 67 -13.20 -6.90 36.68
CA ILE A 67 -13.63 -5.85 35.73
C ILE A 67 -14.34 -4.64 36.38
N LYS A 68 -13.54 -3.63 36.77
CA LYS A 68 -14.06 -2.26 36.96
C LYS A 68 -14.31 -1.64 35.59
N ILE A 69 -15.58 -1.43 35.26
CA ILE A 69 -16.04 -0.66 34.10
C ILE A 69 -16.04 0.82 34.49
N VAL A 70 -15.36 1.70 33.73
CA VAL A 70 -15.50 3.15 33.91
C VAL A 70 -16.67 3.61 33.06
N ARG A 71 -17.78 3.93 33.73
CA ARG A 71 -18.99 4.48 33.14
C ARG A 71 -19.04 5.96 33.49
N CYS A 72 -19.07 6.84 32.49
CA CYS A 72 -19.35 8.26 32.68
C CYS A 72 -20.79 8.53 32.22
N THR A 73 -21.56 9.27 33.01
CA THR A 73 -22.97 9.61 32.73
C THR A 73 -23.23 11.09 33.05
N GLY A 74 -23.66 11.87 32.05
CA GLY A 74 -24.24 13.25 32.10
C GLY A 74 -23.24 14.41 32.28
N MET A 75 -23.39 15.67 31.81
CA MET A 75 -24.27 16.39 30.86
C MET A 75 -23.64 17.79 30.58
N LYS A 76 -23.62 18.32 29.33
CA LYS A 76 -23.69 19.78 28.99
C LYS A 76 -23.81 20.05 27.48
N LYS A 77 -24.54 21.12 27.13
CA LYS A 77 -24.85 21.59 25.76
C LYS A 77 -23.62 21.62 24.85
N GLY A 78 -23.61 20.77 23.83
CA GLY A 78 -22.64 20.82 22.73
C GLY A 78 -21.37 19.97 22.90
N GLU A 79 -21.20 19.27 24.03
CA GLU A 79 -20.06 18.37 24.24
C GLU A 79 -20.48 16.89 24.17
N LEU A 80 -19.72 16.08 23.43
CA LEU A 80 -19.92 14.64 23.34
C LEU A 80 -19.77 13.97 24.70
N GLN A 81 -20.68 13.05 25.04
CA GLN A 81 -20.59 12.28 26.27
C GLN A 81 -19.98 10.91 26.02
N LEU A 82 -18.91 10.60 26.75
CA LEU A 82 -18.37 9.25 26.88
C LEU A 82 -19.36 8.41 27.69
N THR A 83 -20.04 7.45 27.06
CA THR A 83 -20.98 6.57 27.79
C THR A 83 -20.26 5.39 28.45
N PHE A 84 -19.20 4.88 27.83
CA PHE A 84 -18.43 3.74 28.34
C PHE A 84 -16.99 3.74 27.80
N LYS A 85 -16.05 3.31 28.66
CA LYS A 85 -14.67 3.00 28.29
C LYS A 85 -14.29 1.65 28.88
N SER A 86 -13.79 0.74 28.04
CA SER A 86 -13.25 -0.53 28.53
C SER A 86 -11.90 -0.34 29.23
N LEU A 87 -11.47 -1.38 29.95
CA LEU A 87 -10.10 -1.42 30.46
C LEU A 87 -9.12 -1.64 29.30
N PRO A 88 -7.86 -1.18 29.44
CA PRO A 88 -6.80 -1.51 28.50
C PRO A 88 -6.62 -3.03 28.36
N GLY A 89 -6.17 -3.45 27.18
CA GLY A 89 -5.98 -4.85 26.80
C GLY A 89 -5.02 -4.98 25.64
N ALA A 90 -5.13 -6.10 24.92
CA ALA A 90 -4.35 -6.31 23.70
C ALA A 90 -4.87 -5.42 22.56
N LYS A 91 -3.99 -5.11 21.61
CA LYS A 91 -4.31 -4.39 20.38
C LYS A 91 -5.59 -4.93 19.73
N ILE A 92 -6.52 -4.01 19.43
CA ILE A 92 -7.71 -4.32 18.64
C ILE A 92 -7.36 -4.14 17.16
N HIS A 93 -7.53 -5.21 16.39
CA HIS A 93 -7.19 -5.26 14.96
C HIS A 93 -8.34 -4.84 14.05
N ARG A 94 -9.58 -5.16 14.43
CA ARG A 94 -10.81 -4.88 13.66
C ARG A 94 -12.01 -4.78 14.58
N MET A 95 -12.99 -3.95 14.22
CA MET A 95 -14.28 -3.86 14.90
C MET A 95 -15.41 -3.88 13.87
N VAL A 96 -16.46 -4.65 14.14
CA VAL A 96 -17.66 -4.69 13.30
C VAL A 96 -18.92 -4.68 14.14
N LEU A 97 -20.03 -4.21 13.56
CA LEU A 97 -21.35 -4.37 14.13
C LEU A 97 -22.00 -5.66 13.60
N GLY A 98 -22.62 -6.40 14.50
CA GLY A 98 -23.41 -7.59 14.20
C GLY A 98 -24.80 -7.50 14.84
N GLY A 99 -25.71 -8.34 14.35
CA GLY A 99 -27.08 -8.45 14.79
C GLY A 99 -27.71 -9.71 14.19
N SER A 100 -28.88 -10.10 14.68
CA SER A 100 -29.64 -11.20 14.07
C SER A 100 -30.00 -10.84 12.62
N ILE A 101 -30.15 -11.85 11.75
CA ILE A 101 -30.50 -11.63 10.34
C ILE A 101 -31.80 -10.83 10.24
N GLY A 102 -31.79 -9.73 9.48
CA GLY A 102 -32.93 -8.83 9.31
C GLY A 102 -33.20 -7.87 10.48
N MET A 103 -32.43 -7.94 11.56
CA MET A 103 -32.50 -7.00 12.68
C MET A 103 -31.37 -5.96 12.59
N LEU A 104 -31.51 -4.86 13.33
CA LEU A 104 -30.48 -3.84 13.45
C LEU A 104 -29.18 -4.44 14.00
N ARG A 105 -28.05 -4.03 13.42
CA ARG A 105 -26.72 -4.42 13.87
C ARG A 105 -26.29 -3.53 15.03
N ASP A 106 -26.51 -3.98 16.26
CA ASP A 106 -26.31 -3.19 17.49
C ASP A 106 -25.32 -3.80 18.49
N LYS A 107 -24.75 -4.96 18.17
CA LYS A 107 -23.72 -5.63 18.97
C LYS A 107 -22.35 -5.39 18.34
N ILE A 108 -21.39 -5.04 19.18
CA ILE A 108 -20.01 -4.78 18.78
C ILE A 108 -19.24 -6.10 18.85
N PHE A 109 -18.48 -6.42 17.82
CA PHE A 109 -17.51 -7.51 17.83
C PHE A 109 -16.13 -6.93 17.56
N VAL A 110 -15.16 -7.25 18.41
CA VAL A 110 -13.77 -6.80 18.29
C VAL A 110 -12.84 -7.99 18.16
N ALA A 111 -11.94 -7.93 17.18
CA ALA A 111 -10.85 -8.89 17.01
C ALA A 111 -9.61 -8.40 17.77
N TYR A 112 -9.02 -9.27 18.58
CA TYR A 112 -7.76 -9.02 19.30
C TYR A 112 -6.93 -10.31 19.28
N GLY A 113 -5.68 -10.23 18.81
CA GLY A 113 -4.91 -11.45 18.52
C GLY A 113 -5.71 -12.41 17.64
N SER A 114 -5.79 -13.68 18.05
CA SER A 114 -6.59 -14.74 17.40
C SER A 114 -7.98 -14.94 18.01
N SER A 115 -8.51 -13.97 18.77
CA SER A 115 -9.79 -14.11 19.48
C SER A 115 -10.75 -12.97 19.16
N VAL A 116 -12.04 -13.20 19.44
CA VAL A 116 -13.12 -12.23 19.24
C VAL A 116 -13.88 -12.01 20.53
N LYS A 117 -14.10 -10.74 20.89
CA LYS A 117 -14.97 -10.32 22.01
C LYS A 117 -16.22 -9.65 21.48
N GLY A 118 -17.37 -9.97 22.09
CA GLY A 118 -18.65 -9.34 21.79
C GLY A 118 -19.13 -8.46 22.94
N PHE A 119 -19.53 -7.23 22.62
CA PHE A 119 -20.07 -6.25 23.57
C PHE A 119 -21.45 -5.77 23.13
N THR A 120 -22.34 -5.59 24.10
CA THR A 120 -23.62 -4.91 23.89
C THR A 120 -23.38 -3.40 23.68
N ARG A 121 -24.37 -2.70 23.10
CA ARG A 121 -24.38 -1.23 23.04
C ARG A 121 -24.12 -0.53 24.38
N LYS A 122 -24.45 -1.20 25.51
CA LYS A 122 -24.23 -0.69 26.88
C LYS A 122 -22.84 -0.99 27.45
N GLY A 123 -21.94 -1.60 26.67
CA GLY A 123 -20.58 -1.96 27.08
C GLY A 123 -20.46 -3.28 27.86
N LYS A 124 -21.56 -4.01 28.07
CA LYS A 124 -21.51 -5.34 28.71
C LYS A 124 -20.98 -6.38 27.72
N MET A 125 -19.88 -7.05 28.07
CA MET A 125 -19.37 -8.19 27.32
C MET A 125 -20.35 -9.37 27.42
N PHE A 126 -20.65 -10.00 26.29
CA PHE A 126 -21.54 -11.16 26.20
C PHE A 126 -20.91 -12.36 25.48
N LEU A 127 -19.77 -12.16 24.81
CA LEU A 127 -19.05 -13.19 24.07
C LEU A 127 -17.54 -13.00 24.25
N GLU A 128 -16.84 -14.10 24.46
CA GLU A 128 -15.39 -14.22 24.28
C GLU A 128 -15.16 -15.56 23.57
N PHE A 129 -14.60 -15.51 22.37
CA PHE A 129 -14.46 -16.65 21.48
C PHE A 129 -13.02 -16.75 21.00
N ASP A 130 -12.37 -17.87 21.30
CA ASP A 130 -11.06 -18.21 20.75
C ASP A 130 -11.25 -18.94 19.42
N THR A 131 -10.73 -18.36 18.34
CA THR A 131 -10.85 -18.92 17.00
C THR A 131 -9.84 -20.04 16.73
N SER A 132 -8.89 -20.29 17.64
CA SER A 132 -7.79 -21.24 17.44
C SER A 132 -6.89 -20.95 16.22
N LEU A 133 -7.01 -19.75 15.62
CA LEU A 133 -6.10 -19.28 14.57
C LEU A 133 -4.70 -19.05 15.16
N ILE A 134 -3.67 -19.39 14.39
CA ILE A 134 -2.26 -19.24 14.79
C ILE A 134 -1.84 -17.77 14.74
N ASP A 135 -2.19 -17.11 13.63
CA ASP A 135 -1.88 -15.70 13.38
C ASP A 135 -3.02 -14.79 13.88
N PRO A 136 -2.72 -13.52 14.21
CA PRO A 136 -3.76 -12.55 14.56
C PRO A 136 -4.78 -12.34 13.45
N ILE A 137 -6.04 -12.12 13.84
CA ILE A 137 -7.14 -11.83 12.93
C ILE A 137 -6.89 -10.47 12.25
N SER A 138 -6.72 -10.47 10.94
CA SER A 138 -6.51 -9.28 10.10
C SER A 138 -7.81 -8.69 9.58
N ALA A 139 -8.83 -9.53 9.35
CA ALA A 139 -10.14 -9.11 8.90
C ALA A 139 -11.25 -9.93 9.58
N LEU A 140 -12.37 -9.28 9.88
CA LEU A 140 -13.49 -9.83 10.62
C LEU A 140 -14.80 -9.34 10.00
N TYR A 141 -15.78 -10.22 9.83
CA TYR A 141 -17.15 -9.85 9.46
C TYR A 141 -18.16 -10.72 10.22
N VAL A 142 -19.29 -10.14 10.61
CA VAL A 142 -20.38 -10.84 11.32
C VAL A 142 -21.70 -10.65 10.58
N LEU A 143 -22.35 -11.75 10.22
CA LEU A 143 -23.65 -11.81 9.56
C LEU A 143 -24.55 -12.80 10.29
N GLY A 144 -25.44 -12.30 11.16
CA GLY A 144 -26.31 -13.19 11.93
C GLY A 144 -25.51 -14.13 12.84
N PRO A 145 -25.68 -15.46 12.74
CA PRO A 145 -24.90 -16.45 13.48
C PRO A 145 -23.51 -16.70 12.89
N ASP A 146 -23.24 -16.20 11.68
CA ASP A 146 -21.99 -16.44 10.96
C ASP A 146 -20.94 -15.38 11.28
N LEU A 147 -19.75 -15.84 11.66
CA LEU A 147 -18.56 -15.04 11.93
C LEU A 147 -17.46 -15.49 10.96
N ALA A 148 -17.00 -14.57 10.12
CA ALA A 148 -15.85 -14.77 9.25
C ALA A 148 -14.62 -14.11 9.85
N ALA A 149 -13.53 -14.85 9.96
CA ALA A 149 -12.22 -14.35 10.39
C ALA A 149 -11.14 -14.74 9.39
N CYS A 150 -10.32 -13.77 9.00
CA CYS A 150 -9.13 -14.00 8.20
C CYS A 150 -7.89 -13.78 9.05
N ALA A 151 -6.88 -14.63 8.88
CA ALA A 151 -5.56 -14.46 9.47
C ALA A 151 -4.51 -14.85 8.44
N ARG A 152 -3.62 -13.91 8.09
CA ARG A 152 -2.59 -14.05 7.05
C ARG A 152 -3.19 -14.52 5.72
N ASP A 153 -3.14 -15.81 5.39
CA ASP A 153 -3.69 -16.40 4.16
C ASP A 153 -4.80 -17.44 4.40
N LEU A 154 -5.24 -17.58 5.65
CA LEU A 154 -6.30 -18.50 6.07
C LEU A 154 -7.60 -17.72 6.32
N TYR A 155 -8.66 -18.14 5.63
CA TYR A 155 -10.03 -17.75 5.92
C TYR A 155 -10.70 -18.86 6.74
N HIS A 156 -11.48 -18.46 7.74
CA HIS A 156 -12.33 -19.37 8.50
C HIS A 156 -13.71 -18.77 8.78
N ARG A 157 -14.75 -19.58 8.62
CA ARG A 157 -16.12 -19.25 8.99
C ARG A 157 -16.56 -20.10 10.17
N TYR A 158 -17.17 -19.43 11.14
CA TYR A 158 -17.77 -20.05 12.30
C TYR A 158 -19.26 -19.75 12.31
N ARG A 159 -20.09 -20.75 12.61
CA ARG A 159 -21.52 -20.57 12.84
C ARG A 159 -21.82 -20.90 14.29
N ASP A 160 -22.34 -19.91 15.02
CA ASP A 160 -22.58 -20.02 16.47
C ASP A 160 -21.31 -20.47 17.24
N CYS A 161 -20.16 -19.88 16.87
CA CYS A 161 -18.83 -20.19 17.44
C CYS A 161 -18.38 -21.65 17.24
N LYS A 162 -18.92 -22.34 16.23
CA LYS A 162 -18.48 -23.66 15.79
C LYS A 162 -17.97 -23.60 14.36
N ASP A 163 -16.95 -24.40 14.07
CA ASP A 163 -16.35 -24.47 12.73
C ASP A 163 -17.40 -24.82 11.68
N ALA A 164 -17.47 -24.01 10.62
CA ALA A 164 -18.35 -24.24 9.48
C ALA A 164 -17.54 -24.60 8.23
N ASP A 165 -16.62 -23.72 7.82
CA ASP A 165 -15.72 -23.96 6.70
C ASP A 165 -14.45 -23.10 6.80
N SER A 166 -13.44 -23.51 6.03
CA SER A 166 -12.14 -22.87 5.97
C SER A 166 -11.63 -22.87 4.54
N TYR A 167 -10.84 -21.86 4.17
CA TYR A 167 -10.19 -21.78 2.88
C TYR A 167 -8.77 -21.26 3.02
N LEU A 168 -7.82 -22.00 2.44
CA LEU A 168 -6.42 -21.62 2.38
C LEU A 168 -6.15 -20.91 1.05
N ALA A 169 -6.00 -19.58 1.11
CA ALA A 169 -5.84 -18.79 -0.10
C ALA A 169 -4.43 -18.90 -0.71
N GLY A 170 -3.41 -19.20 0.10
CA GLY A 170 -1.99 -19.15 -0.29
C GLY A 170 -1.46 -17.73 -0.52
N GLU A 171 -2.32 -16.73 -0.35
CA GLU A 171 -2.07 -15.30 -0.54
C GLU A 171 -2.59 -14.54 0.66
N THR A 172 -1.95 -13.42 0.99
CA THR A 172 -2.40 -12.57 2.10
C THR A 172 -3.84 -12.08 1.85
N LEU A 173 -4.69 -12.25 2.87
CA LEU A 173 -6.07 -11.81 2.91
C LEU A 173 -6.15 -10.42 3.55
N HIS A 174 -6.66 -9.46 2.79
CA HIS A 174 -6.77 -8.07 3.22
C HIS A 174 -8.11 -7.74 3.87
N ASP A 175 -9.22 -8.28 3.34
CA ASP A 175 -10.55 -8.03 3.90
C ASP A 175 -11.54 -9.16 3.57
N VAL A 176 -12.65 -9.21 4.29
CA VAL A 176 -13.74 -10.17 4.06
C VAL A 176 -15.10 -9.52 4.31
N VAL A 177 -16.07 -9.83 3.43
CA VAL A 177 -17.49 -9.55 3.67
C VAL A 177 -18.33 -10.80 3.45
N LEU A 178 -19.43 -10.91 4.20
CA LEU A 178 -20.42 -11.98 4.03
C LEU A 178 -21.69 -11.43 3.39
N LEU A 179 -22.19 -12.14 2.38
CA LEU A 179 -23.43 -11.81 1.68
C LEU A 179 -24.48 -12.93 1.91
N PRO A 180 -25.69 -12.58 2.37
CA PRO A 180 -26.76 -13.57 2.54
C PRO A 180 -27.46 -13.86 1.21
N GLU A 181 -27.81 -15.13 0.99
CA GLU A 181 -28.74 -15.57 -0.05
C GLU A 181 -30.00 -16.19 0.58
N ASP A 182 -31.08 -16.26 -0.20
CA ASP A 182 -32.31 -16.90 0.23
C ASP A 182 -32.06 -18.39 0.58
N GLY A 183 -32.79 -18.89 1.58
CA GLY A 183 -32.58 -20.26 2.08
C GLY A 183 -31.42 -20.42 3.09
N GLY A 184 -30.83 -19.31 3.57
CA GLY A 184 -29.83 -19.34 4.66
C GLY A 184 -28.41 -19.69 4.21
N VAL A 185 -28.16 -19.62 2.90
CA VAL A 185 -26.84 -19.73 2.28
C VAL A 185 -26.09 -18.41 2.50
N VAL A 186 -24.77 -18.52 2.73
CA VAL A 186 -23.90 -17.36 2.92
C VAL A 186 -22.71 -17.49 1.97
N TYR A 187 -22.43 -16.41 1.23
CA TYR A 187 -21.23 -16.27 0.42
C TYR A 187 -20.20 -15.46 1.18
N ALA A 188 -18.94 -15.90 1.13
CA ALA A 188 -17.83 -15.10 1.61
C ALA A 188 -17.08 -14.50 0.42
N VAL A 189 -16.90 -13.19 0.45
CA VAL A 189 -16.14 -12.45 -0.56
C VAL A 189 -14.82 -12.02 0.08
N LEU A 190 -13.70 -12.49 -0.47
CA LEU A 190 -12.36 -12.28 0.06
C LEU A 190 -11.54 -11.36 -0.85
N ALA A 191 -10.93 -10.34 -0.27
CA ALA A 191 -9.93 -9.51 -0.93
C ALA A 191 -8.52 -10.08 -0.67
N CYS A 192 -7.80 -10.40 -1.75
CA CYS A 192 -6.52 -11.10 -1.68
C CYS A 192 -5.41 -10.27 -2.34
N ALA A 193 -4.18 -10.39 -1.82
CA ALA A 193 -3.02 -9.61 -2.26
C ALA A 193 -2.66 -9.83 -3.74
N ASP A 194 -3.00 -10.98 -4.32
CA ASP A 194 -2.72 -11.35 -5.70
C ASP A 194 -3.65 -10.69 -6.73
N CYS A 195 -4.18 -9.50 -6.44
CA CYS A 195 -5.14 -8.79 -7.30
C CYS A 195 -6.43 -9.58 -7.58
N ALA A 196 -6.85 -10.46 -6.66
CA ALA A 196 -8.10 -11.22 -6.80
C ALA A 196 -9.11 -10.90 -5.70
N VAL A 197 -10.38 -10.90 -6.12
CA VAL A 197 -11.54 -11.06 -5.24
C VAL A 197 -12.07 -12.48 -5.44
N ARG A 198 -12.13 -13.26 -4.35
CA ARG A 198 -12.59 -14.65 -4.39
C ARG A 198 -13.96 -14.77 -3.74
N VAL A 199 -14.91 -15.47 -4.38
CA VAL A 199 -16.20 -15.82 -3.75
C VAL A 199 -16.18 -17.29 -3.35
N LEU A 200 -16.41 -17.53 -2.07
CA LEU A 200 -16.55 -18.86 -1.50
C LEU A 200 -18.01 -19.18 -1.22
N HIS A 201 -18.38 -20.42 -1.49
CA HIS A 201 -19.63 -21.05 -1.08
C HIS A 201 -19.27 -22.38 -0.43
N GLY A 202 -19.18 -22.40 0.89
CA GLY A 202 -18.69 -23.55 1.65
C GLY A 202 -17.24 -23.90 1.26
N THR A 203 -16.95 -25.19 1.16
CA THR A 203 -15.59 -25.71 0.86
C THR A 203 -15.29 -25.89 -0.63
N ARG A 204 -16.13 -25.34 -1.52
CA ARG A 204 -15.94 -25.46 -2.97
C ARG A 204 -14.80 -24.57 -3.46
N THR A 205 -14.24 -24.91 -4.62
CA THR A 205 -13.28 -24.05 -5.32
C THR A 205 -13.89 -22.65 -5.51
N PRO A 206 -13.19 -21.58 -5.11
CA PRO A 206 -13.72 -20.23 -5.24
C PRO A 206 -13.91 -19.84 -6.70
N THR A 207 -14.90 -19.01 -6.96
CA THR A 207 -14.88 -18.20 -8.19
C THR A 207 -13.91 -17.04 -7.97
N VAL A 208 -13.11 -16.72 -8.98
CA VAL A 208 -12.03 -15.72 -8.89
C VAL A 208 -12.33 -14.59 -9.87
N LEU A 209 -12.37 -13.37 -9.36
CA LEU A 209 -12.40 -12.15 -10.17
C LEU A 209 -11.06 -11.43 -10.01
N ARG A 210 -10.30 -11.29 -11.10
CA ARG A 210 -9.05 -10.52 -11.11
C ARG A 210 -9.32 -9.03 -11.32
N LEU A 211 -8.65 -8.19 -10.55
CA LEU A 211 -8.66 -6.75 -10.64
C LEU A 211 -7.32 -6.23 -11.17
N PRO A 212 -7.24 -4.99 -11.69
CA PRO A 212 -5.97 -4.38 -12.09
C PRO A 212 -4.94 -4.17 -10.96
N SER A 213 -5.37 -4.27 -9.70
CA SER A 213 -4.58 -4.00 -8.50
C SER A 213 -5.15 -4.74 -7.29
N ALA A 214 -4.33 -4.95 -6.26
CA ALA A 214 -4.70 -5.67 -5.05
C ALA A 214 -5.87 -4.99 -4.33
N PRO A 215 -7.03 -5.67 -4.14
CA PRO A 215 -8.10 -5.15 -3.31
C PRO A 215 -7.66 -5.10 -1.84
N THR A 216 -7.78 -3.93 -1.21
CA THR A 216 -7.37 -3.70 0.19
C THR A 216 -8.54 -3.60 1.15
N VAL A 217 -9.73 -3.23 0.65
CA VAL A 217 -10.95 -3.03 1.44
C VAL A 217 -12.15 -3.51 0.66
N LEU A 218 -13.07 -4.18 1.36
CA LEU A 218 -14.40 -4.52 0.86
C LEU A 218 -15.45 -3.90 1.78
N SER A 219 -16.48 -3.29 1.18
CA SER A 219 -17.59 -2.71 1.93
C SER A 219 -18.91 -3.08 1.27
N VAL A 220 -19.87 -3.57 2.03
CA VAL A 220 -21.20 -3.91 1.49
C VAL A 220 -21.95 -2.62 1.22
N TYR A 221 -22.49 -2.46 0.01
CA TYR A 221 -23.32 -1.31 -0.32
C TYR A 221 -24.49 -1.20 0.66
N ARG A 222 -24.73 -0.01 1.19
CA ARG A 222 -25.86 0.25 2.09
C ARG A 222 -26.60 1.54 1.75
N GLU A 223 -27.91 1.53 1.95
CA GLU A 223 -28.77 2.72 1.96
C GLU A 223 -29.32 2.90 3.37
N GLY A 224 -28.80 3.88 4.10
CA GLY A 224 -29.05 3.99 5.53
C GLY A 224 -28.57 2.74 6.28
N GLU A 225 -29.49 2.04 6.96
CA GLU A 225 -29.19 0.82 7.73
C GLU A 225 -29.50 -0.47 6.95
N ILE A 226 -29.89 -0.35 5.67
CA ILE A 226 -30.21 -1.49 4.80
C ILE A 226 -28.97 -1.85 3.98
N TYR A 227 -28.44 -3.05 4.23
CA TYR A 227 -27.30 -3.60 3.50
C TYR A 227 -27.79 -4.41 2.30
N SER A 228 -27.15 -4.22 1.14
CA SER A 228 -27.39 -5.03 -0.05
C SER A 228 -26.99 -6.49 0.18
N LYS A 229 -27.67 -7.39 -0.54
CA LYS A 229 -27.40 -8.82 -0.55
C LYS A 229 -26.38 -9.24 -1.61
N ASP A 230 -26.07 -8.38 -2.57
CA ASP A 230 -25.33 -8.73 -3.79
C ASP A 230 -24.27 -7.69 -4.21
N ARG A 231 -24.35 -6.43 -3.73
CA ARG A 231 -23.46 -5.34 -4.12
C ARG A 231 -22.37 -5.09 -3.09
N VAL A 232 -21.11 -5.12 -3.55
CA VAL A 232 -19.91 -4.90 -2.72
C VAL A 232 -19.03 -3.86 -3.39
N LEU A 233 -18.72 -2.79 -2.66
CA LEU A 233 -17.67 -1.85 -3.02
C LEU A 233 -16.29 -2.45 -2.77
N VAL A 234 -15.36 -2.15 -3.67
CA VAL A 234 -13.96 -2.55 -3.58
C VAL A 234 -13.05 -1.32 -3.68
N GLY A 235 -12.07 -1.25 -2.79
CA GLY A 235 -10.98 -0.29 -2.84
C GLY A 235 -9.65 -1.02 -3.06
N THR A 236 -8.76 -0.46 -3.87
CA THR A 236 -7.49 -1.11 -4.22
C THR A 236 -6.25 -0.38 -3.67
N ALA A 237 -5.12 -1.07 -3.68
CA ALA A 237 -3.84 -0.59 -3.19
C ALA A 237 -3.26 0.60 -3.98
N ASP A 238 -3.65 0.77 -5.24
CA ASP A 238 -3.33 1.88 -6.15
C ASP A 238 -4.43 2.95 -6.20
N GLY A 239 -5.39 2.89 -5.26
CA GLY A 239 -6.35 3.97 -5.03
C GLY A 239 -7.59 3.96 -5.93
N ARG A 240 -7.86 2.88 -6.67
CA ARG A 240 -9.09 2.73 -7.45
C ARG A 240 -10.26 2.29 -6.57
N ILE A 241 -11.46 2.66 -7.00
CA ILE A 241 -12.73 2.35 -6.33
C ILE A 241 -13.63 1.69 -7.36
N GLY A 242 -14.30 0.60 -6.99
CA GLY A 242 -15.21 -0.12 -7.87
C GLY A 242 -16.43 -0.66 -7.14
N LEU A 243 -17.43 -1.06 -7.93
CA LEU A 243 -18.59 -1.81 -7.46
C LEU A 243 -18.63 -3.17 -8.13
N LEU A 244 -18.74 -4.20 -7.31
CA LEU A 244 -18.89 -5.59 -7.70
C LEU A 244 -20.31 -6.03 -7.40
N ILE A 245 -20.89 -6.84 -8.28
CA ILE A 245 -22.19 -7.46 -8.09
C ILE A 245 -22.08 -8.97 -8.14
N LEU A 246 -22.61 -9.64 -7.11
CA LEU A 246 -22.70 -11.10 -7.04
C LEU A 246 -23.90 -11.56 -7.87
N GLN A 247 -23.63 -12.34 -8.90
CA GLN A 247 -24.65 -12.92 -9.77
C GLN A 247 -25.13 -14.27 -9.23
N GLY A 248 -26.33 -14.70 -9.61
CA GLY A 248 -26.93 -15.97 -9.14
C GLY A 248 -26.13 -17.24 -9.54
N ASN A 249 -25.22 -17.13 -10.51
CA ASN A 249 -24.26 -18.19 -10.85
C ASN A 249 -23.03 -18.23 -9.91
N LYS A 250 -23.03 -17.44 -8.82
CA LYS A 250 -21.95 -17.34 -7.82
C LYS A 250 -20.67 -16.67 -8.36
N THR A 251 -20.76 -15.94 -9.46
CA THR A 251 -19.65 -15.14 -9.99
C THR A 251 -19.82 -13.67 -9.64
N LEU A 252 -18.70 -12.97 -9.43
CA LEU A 252 -18.71 -11.51 -9.34
C LEU A 252 -18.53 -10.91 -10.72
N ARG A 253 -19.31 -9.86 -10.99
CA ARG A 253 -19.12 -8.98 -12.15
C ARG A 253 -18.71 -7.60 -11.65
N ILE A 254 -17.78 -6.97 -12.35
CA ILE A 254 -17.47 -5.54 -12.17
C ILE A 254 -18.62 -4.74 -12.81
N THR A 255 -19.38 -4.03 -11.99
CA THR A 255 -20.40 -3.09 -12.48
C THR A 255 -19.72 -1.85 -13.05
N TRP A 256 -18.79 -1.28 -12.28
CA TRP A 256 -17.91 -0.19 -12.70
C TRP A 256 -16.64 -0.19 -11.85
N LEU A 257 -15.58 0.41 -12.40
CA LEU A 257 -14.30 0.62 -11.72
C LEU A 257 -13.75 1.98 -12.16
N LEU A 258 -13.52 2.88 -11.20
CA LEU A 258 -12.94 4.18 -11.49
C LEU A 258 -11.48 4.02 -11.91
N THR A 259 -11.12 4.70 -12.99
CA THR A 259 -9.77 4.62 -13.58
C THR A 259 -8.75 5.46 -12.82
N SER A 260 -9.21 6.47 -12.07
CA SER A 260 -8.38 7.34 -11.25
C SER A 260 -7.57 6.55 -10.21
N THR A 261 -6.25 6.67 -10.28
CA THR A 261 -5.32 6.10 -9.31
C THR A 261 -4.94 7.13 -8.25
N GLY A 262 -4.45 6.67 -7.11
CA GLY A 262 -3.99 7.53 -6.03
C GLY A 262 -3.38 6.70 -4.90
N SER A 263 -3.31 7.30 -3.71
CA SER A 263 -2.92 6.55 -2.52
C SER A 263 -3.93 5.43 -2.23
N GLY A 264 -3.43 4.32 -1.69
CA GLY A 264 -4.22 3.11 -1.46
C GLY A 264 -5.43 3.34 -0.55
N ILE A 265 -6.55 2.71 -0.90
CA ILE A 265 -7.80 2.85 -0.15
C ILE A 265 -7.71 2.09 1.19
N THR A 266 -8.07 2.76 2.27
CA THR A 266 -8.04 2.21 3.64
C THR A 266 -9.41 2.02 4.25
N SER A 267 -10.42 2.75 3.77
CA SER A 267 -11.82 2.62 4.22
C SER A 267 -12.80 3.07 3.14
N LEU A 268 -13.95 2.41 3.07
CA LEU A 268 -15.05 2.73 2.16
C LEU A 268 -16.40 2.61 2.87
N ASP A 269 -17.31 3.52 2.55
CA ASP A 269 -18.69 3.47 3.01
C ASP A 269 -19.64 4.17 2.03
N THR A 270 -20.95 3.93 2.14
CA THR A 270 -21.98 4.63 1.38
C THR A 270 -22.95 5.34 2.31
N HIS A 271 -23.21 6.61 2.00
CA HIS A 271 -24.14 7.42 2.78
C HIS A 271 -24.69 8.57 1.95
N GLN A 272 -25.91 9.00 2.24
CA GLN A 272 -26.49 10.19 1.65
C GLN A 272 -26.12 11.43 2.48
N LEU A 273 -25.26 12.30 1.95
CA LEU A 273 -24.89 13.53 2.64
C LEU A 273 -25.86 14.68 2.35
N GLN A 274 -26.22 14.87 1.08
CA GLN A 274 -27.18 15.89 0.65
C GLN A 274 -28.19 15.24 -0.31
N ASP A 275 -27.93 15.37 -1.62
CA ASP A 275 -28.75 14.83 -2.69
C ASP A 275 -28.06 13.62 -3.30
N GLY A 276 -28.74 12.47 -3.27
CA GLY A 276 -28.25 11.20 -3.80
C GLY A 276 -27.30 10.45 -2.88
N MET A 277 -27.00 9.21 -3.26
CA MET A 277 -26.03 8.39 -2.54
C MET A 277 -24.61 8.84 -2.87
N ASP A 278 -23.77 8.92 -1.84
CA ASP A 278 -22.35 9.23 -1.97
C ASP A 278 -21.50 8.03 -1.55
N ILE A 279 -20.31 7.94 -2.16
CA ILE A 279 -19.25 7.02 -1.80
C ILE A 279 -18.23 7.79 -0.96
N LEU A 280 -18.01 7.34 0.26
CA LEU A 280 -17.07 7.92 1.21
C LEU A 280 -15.77 7.13 1.15
N VAL A 281 -14.65 7.83 1.00
CA VAL A 281 -13.35 7.22 0.74
C VAL A 281 -12.32 7.76 1.72
N GLY A 282 -11.66 6.86 2.44
CA GLY A 282 -10.45 7.16 3.22
C GLY A 282 -9.22 6.58 2.56
N ARG A 283 -8.14 7.36 2.48
CA ARG A 283 -6.87 6.97 1.86
C ARG A 283 -5.70 6.89 2.84
N GLN A 284 -4.66 6.17 2.44
CA GLN A 284 -3.44 5.94 3.23
C GLN A 284 -2.53 7.19 3.35
N ASP A 285 -2.72 8.20 2.51
CA ASP A 285 -1.99 9.48 2.59
C ASP A 285 -2.70 10.53 3.46
N GLY A 286 -3.89 10.21 3.98
CA GLY A 286 -4.70 11.10 4.80
C GLY A 286 -5.77 11.87 4.05
N VAL A 287 -5.92 11.61 2.76
CA VAL A 287 -7.00 12.18 1.96
C VAL A 287 -8.34 11.49 2.25
N VAL A 288 -9.37 12.30 2.44
CA VAL A 288 -10.78 11.91 2.49
C VAL A 288 -11.48 12.49 1.28
N GLU A 289 -12.15 11.64 0.51
CA GLU A 289 -12.88 12.03 -0.70
C GLU A 289 -14.33 11.57 -0.62
N VAL A 290 -15.20 12.36 -1.27
CA VAL A 290 -16.60 12.03 -1.45
C VAL A 290 -16.91 12.05 -2.94
N TYR A 291 -17.38 10.92 -3.46
CA TYR A 291 -17.80 10.79 -4.86
C TYR A 291 -19.31 10.61 -4.96
N THR A 292 -19.92 11.15 -6.01
CA THR A 292 -21.29 10.74 -6.38
C THR A 292 -21.31 9.25 -6.71
N PHE A 293 -22.36 8.54 -6.31
CA PHE A 293 -22.55 7.17 -6.74
C PHE A 293 -22.84 7.13 -8.27
N PRO A 294 -22.12 6.31 -9.07
CA PRO A 294 -22.41 6.16 -10.48
C PRO A 294 -23.79 5.56 -10.74
N ASP A 295 -24.47 6.06 -11.75
CA ASP A 295 -25.73 5.49 -12.29
C ASP A 295 -25.54 5.16 -13.77
N GLU A 296 -26.51 4.48 -14.42
CA GLU A 296 -26.36 3.94 -15.79
C GLU A 296 -25.84 4.97 -16.81
N ASP A 297 -26.20 6.25 -16.67
CA ASP A 297 -25.79 7.35 -17.56
C ASP A 297 -24.80 8.37 -16.92
N ILE A 298 -24.46 8.22 -15.64
CA ILE A 298 -23.72 9.24 -14.87
C ILE A 298 -22.46 8.62 -14.26
N THR A 299 -21.29 9.16 -14.64
CA THR A 299 -20.01 8.78 -14.05
C THR A 299 -19.84 9.36 -12.64
N ALA A 300 -19.04 8.69 -11.80
CA ALA A 300 -18.68 9.25 -10.49
C ALA A 300 -17.97 10.60 -10.67
N THR A 301 -18.41 11.59 -9.90
CA THR A 301 -17.77 12.91 -9.83
C THR A 301 -17.29 13.16 -8.40
N LEU A 302 -16.08 13.69 -8.26
CA LEU A 302 -15.54 14.10 -6.97
C LEU A 302 -16.31 15.34 -6.47
N ARG A 303 -16.98 15.23 -5.32
CA ARG A 303 -17.78 16.30 -4.72
C ARG A 303 -17.04 17.07 -3.63
N TYR A 304 -16.15 16.40 -2.90
CA TYR A 304 -15.43 16.95 -1.75
C TYR A 304 -14.08 16.26 -1.56
N HIS A 305 -13.10 17.04 -1.08
CA HIS A 305 -11.74 16.60 -0.80
C HIS A 305 -11.24 17.25 0.50
N TYR A 306 -10.62 16.48 1.38
CA TYR A 306 -10.03 16.94 2.63
C TYR A 306 -8.74 16.17 2.95
N ASN A 307 -7.70 16.83 3.46
CA ASN A 307 -6.46 16.17 3.88
C ASN A 307 -6.27 16.29 5.40
N ALA A 308 -6.22 15.15 6.09
CA ALA A 308 -6.03 15.07 7.54
C ALA A 308 -4.55 15.14 7.99
N GLY A 309 -3.59 15.03 7.07
CA GLY A 309 -2.15 15.05 7.33
C GLY A 309 -1.57 13.75 7.90
N GLU A 310 -2.37 12.69 7.99
CA GLU A 310 -1.98 11.36 8.44
C GLU A 310 -2.97 10.32 7.89
N SER A 311 -2.60 9.04 7.87
CA SER A 311 -3.41 7.97 7.28
C SER A 311 -4.81 7.88 7.88
N ILE A 312 -5.82 7.74 7.01
CA ILE A 312 -7.20 7.49 7.44
C ILE A 312 -7.35 6.01 7.80
N SER A 313 -7.86 5.70 8.99
CA SER A 313 -8.13 4.32 9.41
C SER A 313 -9.56 3.90 9.13
N THR A 314 -10.53 4.82 9.27
CA THR A 314 -11.95 4.55 9.01
C THR A 314 -12.68 5.82 8.54
N VAL A 315 -13.60 5.65 7.59
CA VAL A 315 -14.65 6.63 7.25
C VAL A 315 -16.01 5.95 7.37
N VAL A 316 -16.98 6.59 8.02
CA VAL A 316 -18.36 6.10 8.12
C VAL A 316 -19.32 7.28 8.04
N GLY A 317 -20.38 7.16 7.24
CA GLY A 317 -21.42 8.18 7.11
C GLY A 317 -22.56 7.98 8.12
N GLY A 318 -23.01 9.07 8.72
CA GLY A 318 -24.12 9.07 9.66
C GLY A 318 -24.49 10.47 10.13
N ILE A 319 -25.34 10.58 11.15
CA ILE A 319 -25.69 11.86 11.77
C ILE A 319 -25.12 11.83 13.19
N ILE A 320 -24.12 12.64 13.53
CA ILE A 320 -23.39 12.51 14.80
C ILE A 320 -23.58 13.72 15.71
N GLY A 321 -23.26 14.93 15.24
CA GLY A 321 -23.28 16.13 16.06
C GLY A 321 -24.66 16.75 16.14
N VAL A 322 -25.15 17.23 15.00
CA VAL A 322 -26.40 17.99 14.89
C VAL A 322 -27.46 17.15 14.19
N ALA A 323 -28.64 17.04 14.80
CA ALA A 323 -29.78 16.35 14.19
C ALA A 323 -30.10 16.91 12.79
N ASN A 324 -30.53 16.04 11.88
CA ASN A 324 -30.80 16.33 10.46
C ASN A 324 -29.60 16.72 9.57
N TYR A 325 -28.38 16.83 10.10
CA TYR A 325 -27.19 17.09 9.30
C TYR A 325 -26.33 15.84 9.21
N SER A 326 -26.22 15.30 8.00
CA SER A 326 -25.35 14.18 7.71
C SER A 326 -23.88 14.59 7.80
N GLU A 327 -23.05 13.65 8.21
CA GLU A 327 -21.62 13.82 8.43
C GLU A 327 -20.83 12.60 7.95
N VAL A 328 -19.60 12.83 7.53
CA VAL A 328 -18.59 11.79 7.41
C VAL A 328 -17.79 11.77 8.71
N LEU A 329 -17.97 10.72 9.52
CA LEU A 329 -17.13 10.47 10.69
C LEU A 329 -15.80 9.87 10.22
N VAL A 330 -14.71 10.55 10.53
CA VAL A 330 -13.35 10.17 10.14
C VAL A 330 -12.57 9.78 11.38
N THR A 331 -11.81 8.68 11.29
CA THR A 331 -10.81 8.29 12.28
C THR A 331 -9.46 8.14 11.60
N THR A 332 -8.42 8.68 12.22
CA THR A 332 -7.05 8.65 11.71
C THR A 332 -6.17 7.66 12.46
N TYR A 333 -4.97 7.38 11.92
CA TYR A 333 -3.99 6.49 12.53
C TYR A 333 -3.63 6.87 13.97
N SER A 334 -3.32 8.14 14.27
CA SER A 334 -3.04 8.60 15.64
C SER A 334 -4.27 8.63 16.56
N GLY A 335 -5.46 8.32 16.04
CA GLY A 335 -6.69 8.23 16.83
C GLY A 335 -7.48 9.54 16.92
N ARG A 336 -7.22 10.53 16.06
CA ARG A 336 -8.10 11.70 15.95
C ARG A 336 -9.44 11.27 15.36
N VAL A 337 -10.52 11.63 16.03
CA VAL A 337 -11.90 11.39 15.60
C VAL A 337 -12.58 12.73 15.39
N PHE A 338 -13.03 12.97 14.15
CA PHE A 338 -13.69 14.21 13.75
C PHE A 338 -14.77 13.95 12.71
N GLY A 339 -15.77 14.83 12.64
CA GLY A 339 -16.82 14.83 11.63
C GLY A 339 -16.54 15.85 10.54
N LEU A 340 -16.91 15.51 9.31
CA LEU A 340 -17.05 16.46 8.19
C LEU A 340 -18.55 16.61 7.92
N THR A 341 -19.15 17.65 8.49
CA THR A 341 -20.62 17.82 8.58
C THR A 341 -21.17 18.74 7.50
N THR A 342 -22.40 18.45 7.08
CA THR A 342 -23.20 19.32 6.21
C THR A 342 -23.82 20.52 6.96
N SER A 343 -23.71 20.55 8.29
CA SER A 343 -24.15 21.68 9.10
C SER A 343 -23.37 22.95 8.74
N PRO A 344 -24.03 24.11 8.58
CA PRO A 344 -23.36 25.36 8.28
C PRO A 344 -22.45 25.80 9.45
N PRO A 345 -21.30 26.44 9.18
CA PRO A 345 -20.33 26.87 10.20
C PRO A 345 -20.94 27.69 11.34
N GLY A 346 -21.88 28.59 11.05
CA GLY A 346 -22.53 29.44 12.06
C GLY A 346 -23.30 28.65 13.13
N LEU A 347 -23.73 27.42 12.84
CA LEU A 347 -24.36 26.53 13.83
C LEU A 347 -23.32 25.82 14.72
N LEU A 348 -22.08 25.68 14.24
CA LEU A 348 -20.95 25.04 14.93
C LEU A 348 -20.21 26.05 15.84
N GLU A 349 -20.07 27.29 15.37
CA GLU A 349 -19.34 28.37 16.05
C GLU A 349 -20.08 28.94 17.27
N ALA A 350 -21.41 28.75 17.36
CA ALA A 350 -22.24 29.23 18.47
C ALA A 350 -21.89 28.61 19.86
N GLY A 351 -20.91 27.70 19.93
CA GLY A 351 -20.40 27.08 21.16
C GLY A 351 -18.88 27.10 21.35
N GLN A 352 -18.07 27.49 20.34
CA GLN A 352 -16.61 27.60 20.48
C GLN A 352 -16.25 28.99 21.00
N SER A 353 -16.49 29.19 22.29
CA SER A 353 -16.16 30.43 23.00
C SER A 353 -14.69 30.46 23.43
N ASP A 354 -14.16 31.65 23.73
CA ASP A 354 -12.88 31.87 24.44
C ASP A 354 -12.71 30.95 25.68
N VAL A 355 -13.82 30.45 26.24
CA VAL A 355 -13.87 29.47 27.34
C VAL A 355 -13.19 28.14 26.98
N GLY A 356 -13.35 27.65 25.75
CA GLY A 356 -12.72 26.39 25.31
C GLY A 356 -11.21 26.50 25.23
N ILE A 357 -10.71 27.61 24.68
CA ILE A 357 -9.28 27.94 24.63
C ILE A 357 -8.74 28.15 26.05
N ALA A 358 -9.48 28.85 26.92
CA ALA A 358 -9.08 29.05 28.31
C ALA A 358 -8.99 27.72 29.08
N ARG A 359 -9.93 26.78 28.86
CA ARG A 359 -9.88 25.44 29.45
C ARG A 359 -8.65 24.67 29.00
N LEU A 360 -8.35 24.67 27.70
CA LEU A 360 -7.17 23.99 27.16
C LEU A 360 -5.87 24.59 27.71
N LYS A 361 -5.79 25.92 27.85
CA LYS A 361 -4.62 26.57 28.46
C LYS A 361 -4.40 26.12 29.90
N LEU A 362 -5.46 26.05 30.70
CA LEU A 362 -5.41 25.59 32.08
C LEU A 362 -5.05 24.10 32.18
N GLU A 363 -5.57 23.26 31.28
CA GLU A 363 -5.20 21.84 31.20
C GLU A 363 -3.72 21.66 30.84
N ILE A 364 -3.21 22.45 29.90
CA ILE A 364 -1.78 22.46 29.53
C ILE A 364 -0.92 22.83 30.74
N GLU A 365 -1.28 23.87 31.48
CA GLU A 365 -0.55 24.32 32.67
C GLU A 365 -0.51 23.22 33.75
N GLN A 366 -1.65 22.60 34.05
CA GLN A 366 -1.74 21.48 35.01
C GLN A 366 -0.93 20.25 34.58
N LEU A 367 -0.93 19.93 33.28
CA LEU A 367 -0.14 18.82 32.76
C LEU A 367 1.36 19.12 32.77
N GLN A 368 1.75 20.37 32.53
CA GLN A 368 3.14 20.82 32.64
C GLN A 368 3.66 20.72 34.07
N GLU A 369 2.86 21.14 35.06
CA GLU A 369 3.20 21.04 36.49
C GLU A 369 3.39 19.57 36.92
N LYS A 370 2.44 18.69 36.57
CA LYS A 370 2.57 17.24 36.84
C LYS A 370 3.80 16.63 36.16
N LEU A 371 4.10 17.04 34.93
CA LEU A 371 5.28 16.56 34.22
C LEU A 371 6.58 17.00 34.93
N SER A 372 6.64 18.22 35.48
CA SER A 372 7.80 18.65 36.28
C SER A 372 7.93 17.85 37.57
N GLU A 373 6.83 17.62 38.31
CA GLU A 373 6.84 16.81 39.53
C GLU A 373 7.31 15.37 39.26
N GLU A 374 6.83 14.74 38.18
CA GLU A 374 7.25 13.39 37.77
C GLU A 374 8.72 13.36 37.35
N LYS A 375 9.22 14.40 36.66
CA LYS A 375 10.64 14.50 36.29
C LYS A 375 11.56 14.64 37.49
N GLU A 376 11.13 15.36 38.52
CA GLU A 376 11.92 15.55 39.75
C GLU A 376 11.87 14.32 40.67
N SER A 377 10.75 13.60 40.70
CA SER A 377 10.56 12.40 41.53
C SER A 377 11.13 11.12 40.92
N SER A 378 11.32 11.07 39.59
CA SER A 378 11.85 9.91 38.90
C SER A 378 13.36 10.01 38.65
N ASN A 379 14.15 9.27 39.43
CA ASN A 379 15.45 8.78 38.96
C ASN A 379 15.18 7.80 37.80
N LEU A 380 14.93 8.33 36.60
CA LEU A 380 14.59 7.63 35.36
C LEU A 380 15.73 6.69 34.92
N THR A 381 15.92 5.59 35.63
CA THR A 381 16.43 4.37 35.02
C THR A 381 15.20 3.69 34.39
N PRO A 382 14.98 3.82 33.06
CA PRO A 382 13.93 3.04 32.42
C PRO A 382 14.19 1.57 32.74
N ASP A 383 13.18 0.84 33.21
CA ASP A 383 13.29 -0.60 33.41
C ASP A 383 13.75 -1.22 32.08
N PRO A 384 14.97 -1.79 32.00
CA PRO A 384 15.48 -2.38 30.76
C PRO A 384 14.58 -3.50 30.26
N LEU A 385 13.74 -4.08 31.13
CA LEU A 385 12.87 -5.22 30.86
C LEU A 385 11.50 -4.82 30.29
N ALA A 386 11.12 -3.53 30.31
CA ALA A 386 9.82 -3.06 29.82
C ALA A 386 9.91 -1.70 29.08
N PRO A 387 10.66 -1.61 27.96
CA PRO A 387 10.75 -0.38 27.18
C PRO A 387 9.38 -0.01 26.59
N LEU A 388 8.99 1.26 26.70
CA LEU A 388 7.77 1.75 26.03
C LEU A 388 7.98 1.76 24.51
N ILE A 389 7.20 0.95 23.81
CA ILE A 389 7.34 0.65 22.39
C ILE A 389 6.66 1.73 21.54
N LEU A 390 7.43 2.43 20.69
CA LEU A 390 6.86 3.34 19.68
C LEU A 390 6.09 2.56 18.61
N ALA A 391 4.86 2.96 18.32
CA ALA A 391 4.04 2.38 17.26
C ALA A 391 4.41 2.99 15.90
N VAL A 392 5.28 2.30 15.15
CA VAL A 392 5.68 2.70 13.79
C VAL A 392 4.87 1.94 12.75
N ASN A 393 4.09 2.66 11.96
CA ASN A 393 3.50 2.16 10.73
C ASN A 393 4.46 2.44 9.56
N HIS A 394 4.68 1.48 8.68
CA HIS A 394 5.53 1.69 7.50
C HIS A 394 5.05 0.86 6.32
N LYS A 395 5.30 1.35 5.11
CA LYS A 395 4.95 0.65 3.86
C LYS A 395 5.94 1.01 2.75
N MET A 396 6.40 0.00 2.03
CA MET A 396 7.28 0.11 0.87
C MET A 396 6.51 -0.32 -0.38
N THR A 397 6.39 0.56 -1.38
CA THR A 397 5.63 0.29 -2.62
C THR A 397 6.43 0.67 -3.86
N LEU A 398 6.46 -0.20 -4.86
CA LEU A 398 7.09 0.07 -6.15
C LEU A 398 6.13 0.85 -7.07
N HIS A 399 6.55 2.03 -7.52
CA HIS A 399 5.89 2.78 -8.58
C HIS A 399 6.34 2.24 -9.94
N LYS A 400 5.38 1.72 -10.70
CA LYS A 400 5.67 1.06 -11.99
C LYS A 400 6.09 2.05 -13.07
N GLU A 401 5.62 3.30 -13.01
CA GLU A 401 5.84 4.31 -14.04
C GLU A 401 7.29 4.81 -14.12
N ASP A 402 7.94 5.00 -12.97
CA ASP A 402 9.32 5.53 -12.88
C ASP A 402 10.33 4.50 -12.32
N ALA A 403 9.86 3.29 -12.00
CA ALA A 403 10.63 2.23 -11.34
C ALA A 403 11.36 2.72 -10.08
N SER A 404 10.66 3.53 -9.28
CA SER A 404 11.11 3.99 -7.97
C SER A 404 10.26 3.36 -6.86
N TYR A 405 10.85 3.22 -5.68
CA TYR A 405 10.14 2.82 -4.49
C TYR A 405 9.71 4.05 -3.68
N SER A 406 8.50 4.02 -3.15
CA SER A 406 8.05 4.92 -2.10
C SER A 406 8.00 4.20 -0.77
N LEU A 407 8.77 4.71 0.20
CA LEU A 407 8.80 4.30 1.59
C LEU A 407 8.04 5.33 2.42
N SER A 408 6.91 4.93 2.97
CA SER A 408 6.16 5.72 3.94
C SER A 408 6.43 5.23 5.36
N VAL A 409 6.65 6.16 6.28
CA VAL A 409 6.86 5.92 7.71
C VAL A 409 5.95 6.86 8.47
N GLU A 410 5.23 6.33 9.46
CA GLU A 410 4.22 7.05 10.21
C GLU A 410 4.26 6.70 11.70
N LEU A 411 4.15 7.73 12.53
CA LEU A 411 4.05 7.67 13.98
C LEU A 411 2.71 8.25 14.45
N ASP A 412 2.30 7.87 15.66
CA ASP A 412 1.19 8.45 16.39
C ASP A 412 1.50 9.81 17.02
N THR A 413 2.77 10.18 17.00
CA THR A 413 3.36 11.39 17.57
C THR A 413 4.29 12.04 16.54
N SER A 414 4.68 13.29 16.76
CA SER A 414 5.54 13.99 15.80
C SER A 414 6.92 13.33 15.70
N ILE A 415 7.35 13.15 14.45
CA ILE A 415 8.66 12.65 14.09
C ILE A 415 9.69 13.77 14.32
N ASP A 416 10.76 13.47 15.03
CA ASP A 416 11.91 14.36 15.18
C ASP A 416 12.84 14.19 13.99
N ASN A 417 13.27 12.94 13.76
CA ASN A 417 14.11 12.58 12.64
C ASN A 417 13.92 11.11 12.25
N ILE A 418 14.20 10.83 10.97
CA ILE A 418 14.34 9.47 10.43
C ILE A 418 15.75 9.33 9.88
N LEU A 419 16.50 8.35 10.39
CA LEU A 419 17.79 7.96 9.81
C LEU A 419 17.60 6.69 8.96
N ILE A 420 18.04 6.74 7.71
CA ILE A 420 18.13 5.59 6.80
C ILE A 420 19.58 5.17 6.71
N GLN A 421 19.83 3.90 6.99
CA GLN A 421 21.08 3.22 6.69
C GLN A 421 20.79 2.13 5.66
N SER A 422 21.62 2.03 4.62
CA SER A 422 21.54 0.96 3.62
C SER A 422 22.86 0.22 3.51
N ASP A 423 22.79 -1.11 3.49
CA ASP A 423 23.92 -2.00 3.22
C ASP A 423 24.11 -2.33 1.73
N THR A 424 23.30 -1.71 0.87
CA THR A 424 23.39 -1.79 -0.59
C THR A 424 23.23 -0.39 -1.21
N PRO A 425 23.85 -0.09 -2.37
CA PRO A 425 23.62 1.16 -3.09
C PRO A 425 22.14 1.41 -3.37
N VAL A 426 21.67 2.61 -2.99
CA VAL A 426 20.34 3.13 -3.32
C VAL A 426 20.44 4.62 -3.58
N ASP A 427 19.65 5.10 -4.54
CA ASP A 427 19.58 6.52 -4.85
C ASP A 427 18.35 7.11 -4.18
N LEU A 428 18.55 8.06 -3.26
CA LEU A 428 17.46 8.77 -2.60
C LEU A 428 16.97 9.89 -3.51
N LEU A 429 15.67 9.92 -3.81
CA LEU A 429 15.06 10.91 -4.67
C LEU A 429 14.46 12.06 -3.85
N GLU A 430 14.60 13.27 -4.37
CA GLU A 430 13.87 14.42 -3.84
C GLU A 430 12.37 14.25 -4.08
N THR A 431 11.56 14.66 -3.11
CA THR A 431 10.09 14.55 -3.18
C THR A 431 9.50 15.91 -2.86
N GLU A 432 8.72 16.48 -3.79
CA GLU A 432 8.17 17.84 -3.66
C GLU A 432 7.30 18.02 -2.40
N ASN A 433 6.58 16.97 -2.00
CA ASN A 433 5.70 16.99 -0.82
C ASN A 433 6.44 16.71 0.51
N ASN A 434 7.76 16.55 0.47
CA ASN A 434 8.57 16.24 1.65
C ASN A 434 9.19 17.51 2.24
N ASN A 435 8.65 17.99 3.36
CA ASN A 435 9.12 19.18 4.04
C ASN A 435 10.34 18.93 4.96
N ALA A 436 10.87 17.70 5.01
CA ALA A 436 12.01 17.37 5.84
C ALA A 436 13.34 17.83 5.22
N VAL A 437 14.26 18.29 6.07
CA VAL A 437 15.62 18.63 5.65
C VAL A 437 16.43 17.34 5.59
N VAL A 438 16.96 17.01 4.41
CA VAL A 438 17.78 15.81 4.18
C VAL A 438 19.25 16.16 4.36
N SER A 439 19.96 15.36 5.16
CA SER A 439 21.41 15.41 5.27
C SER A 439 22.04 14.05 4.96
N LEU A 440 22.86 13.99 3.92
CA LEU A 440 23.64 12.81 3.54
C LEU A 440 24.98 12.82 4.25
N SER A 441 25.27 11.74 4.98
CA SER A 441 26.56 11.57 5.65
C SER A 441 27.53 10.83 4.76
N SER A 442 28.83 11.10 4.90
CA SER A 442 29.89 10.34 4.24
C SER A 442 29.81 8.86 4.68
N CYS A 443 29.83 7.95 3.72
CA CYS A 443 29.70 6.52 3.95
C CYS A 443 31.01 5.79 3.61
N ASP A 444 31.36 4.76 4.40
CA ASP A 444 32.39 3.78 4.02
C ASP A 444 31.72 2.44 3.68
N PRO A 445 31.69 2.05 2.39
CA PRO A 445 31.12 0.76 1.97
C PRO A 445 31.74 -0.46 2.66
N ARG A 446 32.98 -0.35 3.16
CA ARG A 446 33.67 -1.45 3.86
C ARG A 446 33.05 -1.74 5.23
N GLU A 447 32.37 -0.77 5.82
CA GLU A 447 31.62 -0.92 7.08
C GLU A 447 30.19 -1.42 6.85
N GLY A 448 29.82 -1.72 5.59
CA GLY A 448 28.46 -2.13 5.24
C GLY A 448 27.48 -0.96 5.18
N ASN A 449 27.98 0.26 5.00
CA ASN A 449 27.17 1.47 4.83
C ASN A 449 27.40 2.04 3.44
N PHE A 450 26.41 1.91 2.56
CA PHE A 450 26.41 2.55 1.25
C PHE A 450 25.66 3.87 1.26
N VAL A 451 24.61 3.97 2.10
CA VAL A 451 23.82 5.19 2.28
C VAL A 451 23.58 5.41 3.76
N LEU A 452 23.81 6.65 4.20
CA LEU A 452 23.46 7.17 5.51
C LEU A 452 22.80 8.54 5.32
N ALA A 453 21.47 8.56 5.44
CA ALA A 453 20.68 9.77 5.27
C ALA A 453 19.89 10.07 6.54
N THR A 454 19.85 11.32 6.96
CA THR A 454 18.99 11.78 8.05
C THR A 454 17.99 12.78 7.51
N TYR A 455 16.71 12.47 7.68
CA TYR A 455 15.59 13.35 7.41
C TYR A 455 15.16 14.00 8.71
N ARG A 456 15.35 15.32 8.83
CA ARG A 456 14.88 16.09 9.99
C ARG A 456 13.51 16.69 9.66
N CYS A 457 12.50 16.26 10.39
CA CYS A 457 11.13 16.67 10.12
C CYS A 457 10.83 18.04 10.75
N GLN A 458 9.96 18.81 10.10
CA GLN A 458 9.39 20.03 10.69
C GLN A 458 8.38 19.68 11.80
N ILE A 459 8.03 20.67 12.61
CA ILE A 459 7.09 20.52 13.74
C ILE A 459 5.76 19.91 13.25
N ASN A 460 5.16 19.03 14.04
CA ASN A 460 3.87 18.37 13.77
C ASN A 460 3.83 17.43 12.54
N THR A 461 4.97 16.91 12.09
CA THR A 461 5.02 15.89 11.03
C THR A 461 4.87 14.49 11.64
N ASN A 462 3.74 13.82 11.41
CA ASN A 462 3.51 12.44 11.89
C ASN A 462 3.81 11.38 10.82
N ARG A 463 3.81 11.76 9.54
CA ARG A 463 4.06 10.88 8.39
C ARG A 463 5.14 11.49 7.50
N LEU A 464 6.08 10.66 7.05
CA LEU A 464 7.10 11.02 6.07
C LEU A 464 7.09 10.02 4.92
N GLU A 465 7.14 10.53 3.69
CA GLU A 465 7.29 9.72 2.48
C GLU A 465 8.63 10.03 1.83
N MET A 466 9.37 8.97 1.51
CA MET A 466 10.71 9.05 0.95
C MET A 466 10.76 8.17 -0.29
N ARG A 467 11.29 8.71 -1.38
CA ARG A 467 11.46 7.96 -2.61
C ARG A 467 12.90 7.49 -2.77
N LEU A 468 13.07 6.27 -3.26
CA LEU A 468 14.39 5.71 -3.52
C LEU A 468 14.39 4.82 -4.76
N ARG A 469 15.53 4.70 -5.42
CA ARG A 469 15.77 3.74 -6.51
C ARG A 469 16.75 2.68 -6.04
N SER A 470 16.42 1.43 -6.34
CA SER A 470 17.29 0.29 -6.12
C SER A 470 18.01 -0.10 -7.40
N ILE A 471 19.17 -0.72 -7.28
CA ILE A 471 19.89 -1.32 -8.40
C ILE A 471 19.62 -2.82 -8.45
N GLU A 472 19.15 -3.30 -9.60
CA GLU A 472 18.87 -4.71 -9.81
C GLU A 472 20.17 -5.54 -9.72
N GLY A 473 20.11 -6.69 -9.07
CA GLY A 473 21.26 -7.54 -8.76
C GLY A 473 21.99 -7.20 -7.45
N GLN A 474 21.62 -6.12 -6.76
CA GLN A 474 22.24 -5.68 -5.51
C GLN A 474 21.26 -5.77 -4.32
N PRO A 475 20.99 -7.00 -3.81
CA PRO A 475 20.10 -7.16 -2.66
C PRO A 475 20.71 -6.58 -1.38
N GLY A 476 19.86 -6.15 -0.47
CA GLY A 476 20.27 -5.57 0.80
C GLY A 476 19.11 -5.36 1.76
N THR A 477 19.36 -4.61 2.82
CA THR A 477 18.41 -4.23 3.86
C THR A 477 18.55 -2.75 4.18
N LEU A 478 17.44 -2.03 4.12
CA LEU A 478 17.31 -0.69 4.68
C LEU A 478 17.01 -0.80 6.17
N GLN A 479 17.87 -0.20 6.98
CA GLN A 479 17.65 -0.02 8.41
C GLN A 479 17.16 1.41 8.63
N ILE A 480 15.93 1.54 9.13
CA ILE A 480 15.30 2.84 9.33
C ILE A 480 15.12 3.06 10.83
N TYR A 481 15.65 4.16 11.32
CA TYR A 481 15.64 4.54 12.72
C TYR A 481 14.71 5.75 12.87
N VAL A 482 13.56 5.54 13.50
CA VAL A 482 12.51 6.55 13.64
C VAL A 482 12.55 7.10 15.05
N THR A 483 12.80 8.40 15.19
CA THR A 483 12.87 9.08 16.49
C THR A 483 11.66 9.99 16.69
N SER A 484 10.96 9.85 17.82
CA SER A 484 9.85 10.73 18.20
C SER A 484 10.34 12.01 18.87
N GLN A 485 9.59 13.11 18.76
CA GLN A 485 9.85 14.35 19.53
C GLN A 485 9.45 14.23 21.01
N VAL A 486 8.64 13.23 21.37
CA VAL A 486 8.17 12.98 22.74
C VAL A 486 9.35 12.68 23.68
N GLN A 487 9.29 13.20 24.91
CA GLN A 487 10.28 12.95 25.95
C GLN A 487 9.87 11.78 26.87
N PRO A 488 10.80 10.88 27.23
CA PRO A 488 12.18 10.81 26.77
C PRO A 488 12.26 10.45 25.28
N LYS A 489 13.22 11.04 24.54
CA LYS A 489 13.44 10.70 23.13
C LYS A 489 13.65 9.19 22.98
N ARG A 490 12.89 8.59 22.08
CA ARG A 490 12.96 7.16 21.77
C ARG A 490 13.18 6.97 20.30
N CYS A 491 13.93 5.91 19.97
CA CYS A 491 14.18 5.50 18.61
C CYS A 491 13.68 4.07 18.42
N ARG A 492 12.95 3.84 17.33
CA ARG A 492 12.58 2.50 16.88
C ARG A 492 13.28 2.19 15.57
N LYS A 493 14.01 1.07 15.56
CA LYS A 493 14.63 0.52 14.35
C LYS A 493 13.65 -0.43 13.65
N ILE A 494 13.47 -0.25 12.34
CA ILE A 494 12.74 -1.16 11.45
C ILE A 494 13.66 -1.61 10.30
N PHE A 495 13.37 -2.76 9.71
CA PHE A 495 14.15 -3.35 8.62
C PHE A 495 13.24 -3.52 7.39
N VAL A 496 13.67 -3.03 6.24
CA VAL A 496 12.97 -3.18 4.97
C VAL A 496 13.91 -3.84 3.95
N PRO A 497 13.58 -5.02 3.41
CA PRO A 497 14.45 -5.71 2.45
C PRO A 497 14.44 -5.03 1.08
N ILE A 498 15.59 -5.02 0.42
CA ILE A 498 15.75 -4.74 -1.00
C ILE A 498 16.06 -6.06 -1.68
N TYR A 499 15.12 -6.51 -2.51
CA TYR A 499 15.24 -7.75 -3.25
C TYR A 499 16.27 -7.63 -4.38
N ALA A 500 16.87 -8.74 -4.78
CA ALA A 500 17.83 -8.71 -5.88
C ALA A 500 17.18 -8.42 -7.23
N LEU A 501 15.98 -8.96 -7.46
CA LEU A 501 15.14 -8.60 -8.60
C LEU A 501 14.06 -7.61 -8.15
N SER A 502 14.50 -6.51 -7.50
CA SER A 502 13.62 -5.51 -6.90
C SER A 502 12.71 -4.81 -7.91
N LEU A 503 13.03 -4.79 -9.20
CA LEU A 503 12.20 -4.12 -10.19
C LEU A 503 11.19 -5.06 -10.86
N HIS A 504 11.09 -6.32 -10.43
CA HIS A 504 10.15 -7.28 -10.97
C HIS A 504 8.80 -7.22 -10.26
N VAL A 505 7.71 -7.16 -11.03
CA VAL A 505 6.34 -7.16 -10.53
C VAL A 505 5.66 -8.46 -10.91
N ARG A 506 5.08 -9.15 -9.93
CA ARG A 506 4.35 -10.40 -10.13
C ARG A 506 3.12 -10.16 -11.02
N GLN A 507 2.87 -11.10 -11.93
CA GLN A 507 1.70 -11.14 -12.80
C GLN A 507 0.74 -12.23 -12.30
N HIS A 508 -0.55 -11.95 -12.37
CA HIS A 508 -1.61 -12.80 -11.78
C HIS A 508 -2.66 -13.29 -12.80
N GLY A 509 -2.43 -13.09 -14.10
CA GLY A 509 -3.35 -13.51 -15.17
C GLY A 509 -3.29 -15.00 -15.49
N ASP A 510 -4.35 -15.52 -16.12
CA ASP A 510 -4.42 -16.89 -16.63
C ASP A 510 -3.44 -17.09 -17.80
N ASP A 511 -2.91 -18.31 -17.93
CA ASP A 511 -1.79 -18.69 -18.81
C ASP A 511 -1.94 -18.26 -20.28
N ASP A 512 -3.16 -18.06 -20.78
CA ASP A 512 -3.45 -17.77 -22.19
C ASP A 512 -2.87 -16.42 -22.66
N ALA A 513 -2.74 -15.41 -21.78
CA ALA A 513 -2.10 -14.13 -22.10
C ALA A 513 -0.57 -14.13 -21.84
N LEU A 514 -0.05 -15.16 -21.17
CA LEU A 514 1.35 -15.32 -20.80
C LEU A 514 2.18 -16.03 -21.87
N HIS A 515 1.58 -16.40 -23.00
CA HIS A 515 2.24 -16.95 -24.18
C HIS A 515 2.99 -15.88 -25.00
N SER A 516 3.77 -15.00 -24.36
CA SER A 516 4.88 -14.39 -25.09
C SER A 516 5.86 -15.52 -25.42
N SER A 517 5.86 -15.99 -26.67
CA SER A 517 6.92 -16.85 -27.19
C SER A 517 8.13 -15.97 -27.51
N GLY A 518 8.68 -15.34 -26.47
CA GLY A 518 9.94 -14.62 -26.58
C GLY A 518 11.10 -15.63 -26.66
N PRO A 519 12.26 -15.24 -27.22
CA PRO A 519 13.48 -16.00 -27.03
C PRO A 519 13.84 -15.98 -25.53
N PHE A 520 13.53 -17.06 -24.82
CA PHE A 520 13.84 -17.19 -23.40
C PHE A 520 15.23 -17.76 -23.20
N ASN A 521 16.01 -17.11 -22.34
CA ASN A 521 17.17 -17.73 -21.73
C ASN A 521 16.69 -18.69 -20.65
N GLU A 522 17.28 -19.87 -20.57
CA GLU A 522 16.86 -20.91 -19.64
C GLU A 522 17.92 -21.14 -18.56
N LEU A 523 17.48 -21.18 -17.30
CA LEU A 523 18.29 -21.62 -16.17
C LEU A 523 17.58 -22.78 -15.49
N LYS A 524 18.23 -23.94 -15.49
CA LYS A 524 17.72 -25.16 -14.88
C LYS A 524 18.57 -25.55 -13.70
N PHE A 525 17.91 -25.81 -12.57
CA PHE A 525 18.51 -26.44 -11.39
C PHE A 525 17.92 -27.81 -11.18
N ASN A 526 18.79 -28.80 -10.98
CA ASN A 526 18.41 -30.10 -10.45
C ASN A 526 19.18 -30.35 -9.16
N GLY A 527 18.54 -30.95 -8.16
CA GLY A 527 19.16 -31.22 -6.87
C GLY A 527 18.18 -31.78 -5.87
N ASN A 528 18.62 -32.03 -4.64
CA ASN A 528 17.78 -32.61 -3.60
C ASN A 528 17.13 -31.53 -2.72
N PHE A 529 16.36 -30.62 -3.33
CA PHE A 529 15.59 -29.59 -2.63
C PHE A 529 14.08 -29.85 -2.72
N THR A 530 13.35 -29.39 -1.71
CA THR A 530 11.89 -29.41 -1.66
C THR A 530 11.27 -28.19 -2.35
N ILE A 531 9.97 -28.24 -2.64
CA ILE A 531 9.22 -27.08 -3.16
C ILE A 531 9.31 -25.91 -2.17
N ALA A 532 9.15 -26.19 -0.87
CA ALA A 532 9.20 -25.18 0.18
C ALA A 532 10.58 -24.49 0.28
N GLU A 533 11.67 -25.23 0.11
CA GLU A 533 13.03 -24.65 0.11
C GLU A 533 13.25 -23.74 -1.10
N MET A 534 12.92 -24.20 -2.30
CA MET A 534 13.03 -23.38 -3.51
C MET A 534 12.14 -22.13 -3.42
N HIS A 535 10.91 -22.30 -2.91
CA HIS A 535 9.99 -21.20 -2.68
C HIS A 535 10.59 -20.16 -1.72
N ALA A 536 11.14 -20.61 -0.58
CA ALA A 536 11.79 -19.74 0.38
C ALA A 536 13.02 -19.02 -0.20
N TRP A 537 13.79 -19.65 -1.09
CA TRP A 537 14.88 -18.97 -1.79
C TRP A 537 14.38 -17.90 -2.74
N LEU A 538 13.29 -18.16 -3.47
CA LEU A 538 12.67 -17.16 -4.34
C LEU A 538 12.10 -15.98 -3.54
N SER A 539 11.54 -16.20 -2.35
CA SER A 539 11.09 -15.13 -1.44
C SER A 539 12.22 -14.20 -0.97
N LEU A 540 13.50 -14.59 -1.12
CA LEU A 540 14.64 -13.72 -0.85
C LEU A 540 15.09 -12.90 -2.07
N VAL A 541 14.69 -13.34 -3.27
CA VAL A 541 15.15 -12.78 -4.55
C VAL A 541 14.10 -11.88 -5.20
N LEU A 542 12.83 -12.25 -5.08
CA LEU A 542 11.70 -11.63 -5.77
C LEU A 542 10.77 -10.98 -4.74
N PRO A 543 10.21 -9.80 -5.04
CA PRO A 543 9.14 -9.22 -4.25
C PRO A 543 7.83 -10.00 -4.45
N ASP A 544 6.90 -9.82 -3.51
CA ASP A 544 5.50 -10.25 -3.64
C ASP A 544 5.30 -11.75 -3.99
N VAL A 545 6.24 -12.57 -3.51
CA VAL A 545 6.13 -14.04 -3.55
C VAL A 545 5.01 -14.46 -2.58
N PRO A 546 4.09 -15.35 -2.99
CA PRO A 546 2.94 -15.70 -2.16
C PRO A 546 3.37 -16.35 -0.85
N GLU A 547 2.47 -16.35 0.13
CA GLU A 547 2.72 -16.99 1.43
C GLU A 547 2.92 -18.50 1.29
N ARG A 548 2.20 -19.10 0.34
CA ARG A 548 2.35 -20.50 -0.04
C ARG A 548 2.31 -20.63 -1.57
N PRO A 549 3.12 -21.51 -2.15
CA PRO A 549 3.10 -21.73 -3.59
C PRO A 549 1.75 -22.34 -4.00
N HIS A 550 1.14 -21.79 -5.06
CA HIS A 550 0.03 -22.44 -5.76
C HIS A 550 0.57 -23.62 -6.55
N ILE A 551 0.27 -24.83 -6.11
CA ILE A 551 0.78 -26.06 -6.73
C ILE A 551 -0.31 -26.67 -7.60
N HIS A 552 -0.03 -26.80 -8.90
CA HIS A 552 -0.85 -27.53 -9.86
C HIS A 552 -0.02 -28.67 -10.45
N ASP A 553 -0.53 -29.91 -10.41
CA ASP A 553 0.18 -31.11 -10.86
C ASP A 553 1.61 -31.27 -10.30
N GLY A 554 1.79 -30.87 -9.03
CA GLY A 554 3.09 -30.94 -8.34
C GLY A 554 4.11 -29.88 -8.77
N VAL A 555 3.69 -28.90 -9.58
CA VAL A 555 4.51 -27.78 -10.07
C VAL A 555 3.94 -26.47 -9.56
N ALA A 556 4.82 -25.60 -9.06
CA ALA A 556 4.51 -24.23 -8.74
C ALA A 556 5.01 -23.30 -9.85
N VAL A 557 4.21 -22.30 -10.19
CA VAL A 557 4.50 -21.34 -11.25
C VAL A 557 4.37 -19.92 -10.72
N LEU A 558 5.37 -19.08 -10.98
CA LEU A 558 5.33 -17.65 -10.74
C LEU A 558 5.80 -16.94 -12.01
N VAL A 559 5.15 -15.82 -12.36
CA VAL A 559 5.54 -15.00 -13.51
C VAL A 559 5.67 -13.56 -13.09
N TYR A 560 6.72 -12.93 -13.57
CA TYR A 560 7.11 -11.57 -13.26
C TYR A 560 7.40 -10.79 -14.53
N VAL A 561 7.19 -9.48 -14.46
CA VAL A 561 7.57 -8.52 -15.51
C VAL A 561 8.43 -7.44 -14.86
N SER A 562 9.57 -7.12 -15.45
CA SER A 562 10.39 -5.98 -15.03
C SER A 562 9.60 -4.68 -15.25
N SER A 563 9.35 -3.91 -14.19
CA SER A 563 8.68 -2.60 -14.30
C SER A 563 9.52 -1.60 -15.08
N PHE A 564 10.85 -1.75 -15.07
CA PHE A 564 11.72 -0.86 -15.79
C PHE A 564 11.82 -1.24 -17.27
N ILE A 565 12.18 -2.48 -17.63
CA ILE A 565 12.44 -2.85 -19.05
C ILE A 565 11.20 -3.40 -19.75
N GLY A 566 10.28 -4.04 -19.02
CA GLY A 566 9.12 -4.74 -19.57
C GLY A 566 9.37 -6.21 -19.94
N THR A 567 10.53 -6.78 -19.59
CA THR A 567 10.88 -8.18 -19.89
C THR A 567 10.22 -9.16 -18.94
N VAL A 568 9.84 -10.33 -19.45
CA VAL A 568 9.18 -11.41 -18.70
C VAL A 568 10.18 -12.38 -18.08
N LEU A 569 9.89 -12.82 -16.85
CA LEU A 569 10.55 -13.90 -16.12
C LEU A 569 9.51 -14.91 -15.65
N LYS A 570 9.66 -16.19 -16.05
CA LYS A 570 8.83 -17.32 -15.63
C LYS A 570 9.63 -18.26 -14.74
N CYS A 571 9.10 -18.55 -13.57
CA CYS A 571 9.69 -19.44 -12.58
C CYS A 571 8.79 -20.67 -12.43
N LYS A 572 9.25 -21.83 -12.90
CA LYS A 572 8.55 -23.12 -12.74
C LYS A 572 9.39 -24.03 -11.86
N TYR A 573 8.85 -24.52 -10.76
CA TYR A 573 9.61 -25.37 -9.85
C TYR A 573 8.75 -26.46 -9.23
N LYS A 574 9.40 -27.60 -9.00
CA LYS A 574 8.85 -28.78 -8.35
C LYS A 574 9.93 -29.39 -7.45
N LYS A 575 9.57 -30.47 -6.75
CA LYS A 575 10.55 -31.19 -5.91
C LYS A 575 11.76 -31.61 -6.77
N GLY A 576 12.93 -31.14 -6.36
CA GLY A 576 14.24 -31.43 -6.94
C GLY A 576 14.53 -30.89 -8.34
N SER A 577 13.65 -30.08 -8.93
CA SER A 577 13.89 -29.47 -10.24
C SER A 577 13.23 -28.10 -10.35
N ALA A 578 13.97 -27.11 -10.85
CA ALA A 578 13.47 -25.78 -11.13
C ALA A 578 13.95 -25.32 -12.51
N LEU A 579 13.07 -24.64 -13.25
CA LEU A 579 13.29 -24.06 -14.56
C LEU A 579 12.88 -22.58 -14.51
N PHE A 580 13.83 -21.71 -14.79
CA PHE A 580 13.64 -20.28 -14.91
C PHE A 580 13.82 -19.88 -16.36
N GLN A 581 12.85 -19.17 -16.92
CA GLN A 581 12.85 -18.71 -18.31
C GLN A 581 12.72 -17.19 -18.32
N GLY A 582 13.73 -16.48 -18.83
CA GLY A 582 13.78 -15.02 -18.79
C GLY A 582 14.19 -14.43 -20.14
N GLU A 583 13.47 -13.40 -20.60
CA GLU A 583 13.86 -12.68 -21.83
C GLU A 583 15.17 -11.90 -21.62
N ASN A 584 15.38 -11.38 -20.40
CA ASN A 584 16.62 -10.71 -20.02
C ASN A 584 17.61 -11.70 -19.40
N ILE A 585 18.82 -11.80 -19.99
CA ILE A 585 19.88 -12.66 -19.47
C ILE A 585 20.39 -12.18 -18.10
N SER A 586 20.38 -10.88 -17.82
CA SER A 586 20.80 -10.34 -16.52
C SER A 586 19.94 -10.89 -15.37
N SER A 587 18.61 -10.94 -15.54
CA SER A 587 17.71 -11.54 -14.53
C SER A 587 18.05 -13.01 -14.24
N ILE A 588 18.41 -13.77 -15.28
CA ILE A 588 18.80 -15.17 -15.16
C ILE A 588 20.14 -15.33 -14.43
N ILE A 589 21.12 -14.48 -14.73
CA ILE A 589 22.43 -14.51 -14.09
C ILE A 589 22.34 -14.12 -12.62
N ILE A 590 21.52 -13.11 -12.29
CA ILE A 590 21.22 -12.72 -10.90
C ILE A 590 20.59 -13.88 -10.13
N LEU A 591 19.57 -14.53 -10.70
CA LEU A 591 18.93 -15.71 -10.11
C LEU A 591 19.93 -16.84 -9.88
N ARG A 592 20.75 -17.14 -10.89
CA ARG A 592 21.77 -18.20 -10.81
C ARG A 592 22.66 -17.98 -9.59
N ASP A 593 23.20 -16.78 -9.45
CA ASP A 593 24.21 -16.47 -8.46
C ASP A 593 23.66 -16.52 -7.03
N ILE A 594 22.45 -15.99 -6.82
CA ILE A 594 21.84 -15.96 -5.49
C ILE A 594 21.34 -17.34 -5.08
N LEU A 595 20.65 -18.05 -5.98
CA LEU A 595 20.10 -19.36 -5.65
C LEU A 595 21.20 -20.41 -5.45
N THR A 596 22.30 -20.35 -6.20
CA THR A 596 23.47 -21.21 -5.91
C THR A 596 24.15 -20.85 -4.59
N LYS A 597 24.21 -19.58 -4.23
CA LYS A 597 24.70 -19.14 -2.91
C LYS A 597 23.81 -19.67 -1.77
N GLU A 598 22.49 -19.60 -1.90
CA GLU A 598 21.55 -20.12 -0.90
C GLU A 598 21.61 -21.66 -0.77
N ALA A 599 21.71 -22.37 -1.89
CA ALA A 599 21.92 -23.81 -1.87
C ALA A 599 23.24 -24.19 -1.17
N THR A 600 24.33 -23.45 -1.45
CA THR A 600 25.64 -23.66 -0.81
C THR A 600 25.58 -23.43 0.69
N LYS A 601 24.91 -22.35 1.16
CA LYS A 601 24.69 -22.08 2.60
C LYS A 601 23.99 -23.25 3.30
N ARG A 602 23.05 -23.89 2.61
CA ARG A 602 22.29 -25.05 3.13
C ARG A 602 22.95 -26.41 2.81
N LYS A 603 24.14 -26.41 2.20
CA LYS A 603 24.88 -27.62 1.78
C LYS A 603 24.09 -28.52 0.81
N ILE A 604 23.20 -27.93 0.00
CA ILE A 604 22.47 -28.63 -1.05
C ILE A 604 23.29 -28.56 -2.34
N LYS A 605 23.60 -29.72 -2.92
CA LYS A 605 24.27 -29.82 -4.22
C LYS A 605 23.27 -29.54 -5.33
N LEU A 606 23.63 -28.65 -6.25
CA LEU A 606 22.84 -28.31 -7.44
C LEU A 606 23.63 -28.60 -8.71
N ASP A 607 22.99 -29.26 -9.65
CA ASP A 607 23.41 -29.29 -11.06
C ASP A 607 22.76 -28.10 -11.77
N VAL A 608 23.59 -27.21 -12.30
CA VAL A 608 23.18 -25.94 -12.89
C VAL A 608 23.41 -25.94 -14.38
N PHE A 609 22.36 -25.69 -15.15
CA PHE A 609 22.42 -25.56 -16.61
C PHE A 609 21.88 -24.19 -17.02
N CYS A 610 22.59 -23.49 -17.90
CA CYS A 610 22.24 -22.15 -18.34
C CYS A 610 22.37 -22.08 -19.87
N GLU A 611 21.27 -21.83 -20.57
CA GLU A 611 21.20 -21.73 -22.02
C GLU A 611 20.79 -20.31 -22.44
N VAL A 612 21.55 -19.73 -23.36
CA VAL A 612 21.36 -18.35 -23.82
C VAL A 612 20.78 -18.37 -25.24
N ALA A 613 19.59 -17.80 -25.39
CA ALA A 613 18.88 -17.73 -26.67
C ALA A 613 19.47 -16.65 -27.56
N GLU A 614 19.71 -16.96 -28.84
CA GLU A 614 20.41 -16.06 -29.77
C GLU A 614 19.67 -14.73 -30.02
N GLY A 615 18.34 -14.75 -29.99
CA GLY A 615 17.50 -13.57 -30.19
C GLY A 615 17.24 -12.73 -28.93
N SER A 616 17.66 -13.16 -27.73
CA SER A 616 17.27 -12.51 -26.48
C SER A 616 17.80 -11.08 -26.36
N ILE A 617 19.05 -10.86 -26.79
CA ILE A 617 19.67 -9.53 -26.75
C ILE A 617 18.97 -8.56 -27.69
N SER A 618 18.66 -9.00 -28.92
CA SER A 618 17.92 -8.18 -29.89
C SER A 618 16.54 -7.80 -29.34
N LYS A 619 15.83 -8.74 -28.69
CA LYS A 619 14.55 -8.48 -28.04
C LYS A 619 14.66 -7.43 -26.93
N VAL A 620 15.65 -7.55 -26.03
CA VAL A 620 15.85 -6.61 -24.92
C VAL A 620 16.25 -5.22 -25.44
N LEU A 621 17.21 -5.14 -26.36
CA LEU A 621 17.61 -3.87 -26.97
C LEU A 621 16.46 -3.20 -27.72
N GLY A 622 15.60 -3.97 -28.40
CA GLY A 622 14.40 -3.45 -29.05
C GLY A 622 13.38 -2.82 -28.09
N LEU A 623 13.39 -3.19 -26.80
CA LEU A 623 12.57 -2.55 -25.76
C LEU A 623 13.26 -1.31 -25.15
N ILE A 624 14.59 -1.33 -25.04
CA ILE A 624 15.37 -0.26 -24.40
C ILE A 624 15.57 0.93 -25.36
N LEU A 625 15.88 0.68 -26.63
CA LEU A 625 16.29 1.71 -27.58
C LEU A 625 15.28 2.83 -27.81
N PRO A 626 13.97 2.56 -28.03
CA PRO A 626 13.00 3.65 -28.19
C PRO A 626 12.94 4.58 -26.97
N ARG A 627 13.17 4.04 -25.77
CA ARG A 627 13.23 4.81 -24.52
C ARG A 627 14.55 5.56 -24.38
N LEU A 628 15.64 5.00 -24.88
CA LEU A 628 16.94 5.67 -24.96
C LEU A 628 16.87 6.89 -25.88
N ASP A 629 16.24 6.75 -27.05
CA ASP A 629 16.02 7.86 -27.97
C ASP A 629 15.16 8.96 -27.35
N THR A 630 14.03 8.57 -26.75
CA THR A 630 13.14 9.51 -26.06
C THR A 630 13.88 10.25 -24.93
N ALA A 631 14.68 9.55 -24.13
CA ALA A 631 15.49 10.12 -23.05
C ALA A 631 16.57 11.08 -23.56
N TYR A 632 17.24 10.71 -24.65
CA TYR A 632 18.25 11.56 -25.28
C TYR A 632 17.62 12.84 -25.81
N ASP A 633 16.53 12.73 -26.56
CA ASP A 633 15.81 13.88 -27.13
C ASP A 633 15.30 14.81 -26.02
N LEU A 634 14.77 14.24 -24.93
CA LEU A 634 14.35 15.02 -23.76
C LEU A 634 15.53 15.76 -23.12
N THR A 635 16.69 15.11 -22.98
CA THR A 635 17.91 15.71 -22.44
C THR A 635 18.41 16.85 -23.32
N GLN A 636 18.36 16.70 -24.65
CA GLN A 636 18.75 17.78 -25.57
C GLN A 636 17.77 18.95 -25.52
N LYS A 637 16.45 18.68 -25.48
CA LYS A 637 15.42 19.72 -25.35
C LYS A 637 15.60 20.55 -24.08
N ILE A 638 15.91 19.92 -22.94
CA ILE A 638 16.20 20.63 -21.69
C ILE A 638 17.44 21.52 -21.83
N LYS A 639 18.54 20.99 -22.38
CA LYS A 639 19.75 21.80 -22.62
C LYS A 639 19.48 23.04 -23.49
N ILE A 640 18.62 22.89 -24.50
CA ILE A 640 18.21 24.00 -25.37
C ILE A 640 17.36 25.00 -24.57
N LEU A 641 16.37 24.53 -23.80
CA LEU A 641 15.54 25.38 -22.95
C LEU A 641 16.37 26.18 -21.94
N ASP A 642 17.32 25.54 -21.27
CA ASP A 642 18.23 26.22 -20.33
C ASP A 642 19.06 27.31 -21.03
N ALA A 643 19.55 27.03 -22.24
CA ALA A 643 20.27 28.02 -23.06
C ALA A 643 19.37 29.16 -23.57
N LEU A 644 18.10 28.87 -23.86
CA LEU A 644 17.12 29.88 -24.28
C LEU A 644 16.70 30.77 -23.11
N GLU A 645 16.54 30.23 -21.91
CA GLU A 645 16.26 30.99 -20.69
C GLU A 645 17.40 31.99 -20.39
N GLU A 646 18.66 31.55 -20.52
CA GLU A 646 19.83 32.44 -20.42
C GLU A 646 19.88 33.53 -21.51
N TRP A 647 19.30 33.26 -22.68
CA TRP A 647 19.25 34.19 -23.81
C TRP A 647 18.07 35.17 -23.71
N GLU A 648 16.90 34.72 -23.24
CA GLU A 648 15.70 35.55 -23.03
C GLU A 648 15.95 36.65 -22.00
N LEU A 649 16.77 36.37 -20.98
CA LEU A 649 17.30 37.37 -20.05
C LEU A 649 18.03 38.55 -20.73
N LYS A 650 18.44 38.39 -22.01
CA LYS A 650 19.22 39.35 -22.79
C LYS A 650 18.45 39.95 -23.98
N SER A 651 17.30 39.40 -24.39
CA SER A 651 16.61 39.79 -25.64
C SER A 651 15.14 39.39 -25.66
N ASP A 652 14.29 40.14 -26.37
CA ASP A 652 12.85 39.85 -26.51
C ASP A 652 12.63 38.64 -27.48
N PRO A 653 12.00 37.54 -27.02
CA PRO A 653 12.02 36.25 -27.72
C PRO A 653 11.14 36.13 -28.95
N LYS A 654 10.15 37.02 -29.12
CA LYS A 654 9.11 36.84 -30.16
C LYS A 654 9.54 37.22 -31.57
N GLU A 655 10.57 38.04 -31.75
CA GLU A 655 10.96 38.53 -33.08
C GLU A 655 12.23 37.85 -33.65
N ASN A 656 13.00 37.13 -32.84
CA ASN A 656 14.34 36.63 -33.22
C ASN A 656 14.55 35.10 -33.17
N LEU A 657 13.56 34.32 -32.70
CA LEU A 657 13.65 32.85 -32.67
C LEU A 657 13.02 32.19 -33.91
N CYS A 658 13.59 31.05 -34.34
CA CYS A 658 12.94 30.20 -35.34
C CYS A 658 11.71 29.47 -34.76
N SER A 659 10.80 29.03 -35.62
CA SER A 659 9.54 28.40 -35.22
C SER A 659 9.73 27.16 -34.33
N GLU A 660 10.78 26.37 -34.57
CA GLU A 660 11.08 25.16 -33.78
C GLU A 660 11.35 25.48 -32.30
N TYR A 661 12.12 26.51 -32.02
CA TYR A 661 12.40 26.93 -30.64
C TYR A 661 11.22 27.66 -30.01
N GLN A 662 10.42 28.38 -30.79
CA GLN A 662 9.16 28.97 -30.30
C GLN A 662 8.16 27.89 -29.87
N GLU A 663 8.02 26.81 -30.66
CA GLU A 663 7.20 25.65 -30.29
C GLU A 663 7.74 24.92 -29.05
N LEU A 664 9.06 24.84 -28.90
CA LEU A 664 9.68 24.23 -27.71
C LEU A 664 9.40 25.06 -26.45
N LEU A 665 9.50 26.39 -26.51
CA LEU A 665 9.15 27.29 -25.40
C LEU A 665 7.66 27.15 -25.01
N GLN A 666 6.76 26.99 -25.98
CA GLN A 666 5.34 26.73 -25.68
C GLN A 666 5.12 25.42 -24.90
N LYS A 667 6.01 24.44 -25.06
CA LYS A 667 5.96 23.12 -24.39
C LYS A 667 6.91 23.00 -23.21
N GLU A 668 7.53 24.09 -22.77
CA GLU A 668 8.56 24.07 -21.73
C GLU A 668 8.09 23.35 -20.45
N THR A 669 6.89 23.68 -19.97
CA THR A 669 6.32 23.11 -18.74
C THR A 669 6.15 21.59 -18.84
N GLU A 670 5.70 21.07 -19.98
CA GLU A 670 5.55 19.64 -20.24
C GLU A 670 6.90 18.93 -20.30
N VAL A 671 7.89 19.53 -20.98
CA VAL A 671 9.24 18.97 -21.15
C VAL A 671 9.98 18.94 -19.80
N ARG A 672 9.95 20.03 -19.04
CA ARG A 672 10.55 20.10 -17.70
C ARG A 672 9.86 19.13 -16.73
N SER A 673 8.53 19.01 -16.77
CA SER A 673 7.78 18.03 -15.97
C SER A 673 8.09 16.58 -16.35
N ALA A 674 8.32 16.28 -17.63
CA ALA A 674 8.74 14.96 -18.05
C ALA A 674 10.15 14.62 -17.54
N MET A 675 11.07 15.59 -17.54
CA MET A 675 12.44 15.42 -17.04
C MET A 675 12.48 15.28 -15.51
N SER A 676 11.63 16.00 -14.77
CA SER A 676 11.62 15.93 -13.29
C SER A 676 11.24 14.54 -12.75
N LYS A 677 10.50 13.73 -13.53
CA LYS A 677 10.18 12.33 -13.17
C LYS A 677 11.43 11.46 -13.06
N ASP A 678 12.37 11.64 -13.97
CA ASP A 678 13.64 10.91 -13.96
C ASP A 678 14.76 11.69 -14.66
N THR A 679 15.45 12.50 -13.86
CA THR A 679 16.58 13.34 -14.29
C THR A 679 17.78 12.54 -14.81
N GLU A 680 17.86 11.25 -14.45
CA GLU A 680 18.99 10.37 -14.77
C GLU A 680 18.59 9.21 -15.70
N ILE A 681 17.43 9.29 -16.37
CA ILE A 681 16.91 8.21 -17.21
C ILE A 681 17.93 7.76 -18.28
N LEU A 682 18.65 8.71 -18.90
CA LEU A 682 19.62 8.41 -19.95
C LEU A 682 20.84 7.63 -19.41
N SER A 683 21.41 8.07 -18.29
CA SER A 683 22.55 7.38 -17.66
C SER A 683 22.15 6.00 -17.15
N ARG A 684 20.95 5.86 -16.59
CA ARG A 684 20.38 4.57 -16.16
C ARG A 684 20.22 3.59 -17.32
N LEU A 685 19.69 4.04 -18.46
CA LEU A 685 19.54 3.18 -19.65
C LEU A 685 20.91 2.74 -20.18
N HIS A 686 21.90 3.62 -20.22
CA HIS A 686 23.29 3.24 -20.57
C HIS A 686 23.88 2.21 -19.60
N ALA A 687 23.68 2.39 -18.29
CA ALA A 687 24.14 1.46 -17.28
C ALA A 687 23.52 0.06 -17.48
N ILE A 688 22.22 -0.01 -17.77
CA ILE A 688 21.53 -1.28 -18.02
C ILE A 688 22.04 -1.99 -19.28
N ILE A 689 22.31 -1.26 -20.37
CA ILE A 689 22.91 -1.86 -21.57
C ILE A 689 24.33 -2.37 -21.25
N THR A 690 25.07 -1.63 -20.42
CA THR A 690 26.41 -2.03 -19.96
C THR A 690 26.35 -3.32 -19.15
N ASP A 691 25.46 -3.40 -18.17
CA ASP A 691 25.29 -4.60 -17.33
C ASP A 691 24.79 -5.78 -18.15
N LEU A 692 23.87 -5.55 -19.09
CA LEU A 692 23.41 -6.55 -20.06
C LEU A 692 24.59 -7.14 -20.87
N TYR A 693 25.54 -6.30 -21.31
CA TYR A 693 26.73 -6.76 -22.02
C TYR A 693 27.68 -7.57 -21.14
N VAL A 694 27.90 -7.12 -19.90
CA VAL A 694 28.70 -7.86 -18.90
C VAL A 694 28.11 -9.25 -18.66
N ASP A 695 26.80 -9.33 -18.42
CA ASP A 695 26.11 -10.59 -18.16
C ASP A 695 26.06 -11.48 -19.40
N TRP A 696 25.91 -10.90 -20.58
CA TRP A 696 25.93 -11.65 -21.85
C TRP A 696 27.30 -12.29 -22.13
N GLU A 697 28.40 -11.54 -21.99
CA GLU A 697 29.77 -12.08 -22.14
C GLU A 697 30.02 -13.22 -21.13
N ARG A 698 29.53 -13.04 -19.91
CA ARG A 698 29.63 -14.02 -18.83
C ARG A 698 28.79 -15.27 -19.09
N ALA A 699 27.59 -15.13 -19.66
CA ALA A 699 26.68 -16.22 -19.92
C ALA A 699 27.03 -17.01 -21.18
N LYS A 700 27.31 -16.32 -22.30
CA LYS A 700 27.53 -16.95 -23.61
C LYS A 700 28.99 -17.33 -23.85
N ARG A 701 29.94 -16.49 -23.43
CA ARG A 701 31.39 -16.66 -23.70
C ARG A 701 32.17 -17.13 -22.49
N SER A 702 31.53 -17.29 -21.33
CA SER A 702 32.17 -17.59 -20.04
C SER A 702 33.31 -16.62 -19.70
N ARG A 703 33.26 -15.38 -20.24
CA ARG A 703 34.27 -14.34 -20.04
C ARG A 703 33.76 -13.37 -18.98
N ARG A 704 34.59 -13.09 -17.96
CA ARG A 704 34.33 -12.00 -17.02
C ARG A 704 34.97 -10.73 -17.54
N ILE A 705 34.15 -9.73 -17.81
CA ILE A 705 34.59 -8.36 -18.11
C ILE A 705 34.15 -7.44 -16.98
N SER A 706 34.92 -6.39 -16.72
CA SER A 706 34.52 -5.37 -15.73
C SER A 706 33.55 -4.38 -16.35
N SER A 707 32.69 -3.75 -15.54
CA SER A 707 31.79 -2.69 -16.02
C SER A 707 32.55 -1.56 -16.70
N LYS A 708 33.75 -1.20 -16.20
CA LYS A 708 34.61 -0.18 -16.84
C LYS A 708 35.02 -0.56 -18.26
N GLU A 709 35.46 -1.81 -18.45
CA GLU A 709 35.85 -2.33 -19.78
C GLU A 709 34.63 -2.38 -20.72
N ALA A 710 33.47 -2.80 -20.21
CA ALA A 710 32.22 -2.81 -20.95
C ALA A 710 31.83 -1.40 -21.42
N THR A 711 31.86 -0.40 -20.52
CA THR A 711 31.56 1.00 -20.84
C THR A 711 32.49 1.54 -21.92
N THR A 712 33.79 1.23 -21.87
CA THR A 712 34.73 1.68 -22.91
C THR A 712 34.40 1.10 -24.28
N ARG A 713 33.99 -0.17 -24.36
CA ARG A 713 33.63 -0.80 -25.65
C ARG A 713 32.30 -0.35 -26.21
N LEU A 714 31.35 -0.04 -25.33
CA LEU A 714 30.00 0.37 -25.74
C LEU A 714 29.89 1.87 -26.01
N LYS A 715 30.87 2.68 -25.59
CA LYS A 715 30.80 4.14 -25.63
C LYS A 715 30.34 4.68 -27.00
N ASP A 716 31.07 4.38 -28.06
CA ASP A 716 30.79 4.91 -29.41
C ASP A 716 29.45 4.37 -29.96
N ALA A 717 29.12 3.12 -29.65
CA ALA A 717 27.87 2.49 -30.08
C ALA A 717 26.65 3.10 -29.37
N LEU A 718 26.76 3.39 -28.07
CA LEU A 718 25.71 4.06 -27.30
C LEU A 718 25.50 5.51 -27.75
N GLU A 719 26.57 6.21 -28.14
CA GLU A 719 26.46 7.56 -28.74
C GLU A 719 25.71 7.53 -30.08
N SER A 720 25.92 6.49 -30.91
CA SER A 720 25.20 6.33 -32.18
C SER A 720 23.71 6.03 -32.03
N ARG A 721 23.31 5.42 -30.90
CA ARG A 721 21.95 4.89 -30.61
C ARG A 721 21.40 3.92 -31.66
N ASP A 722 22.25 3.42 -32.56
CA ASP A 722 21.84 2.49 -33.60
C ASP A 722 21.87 1.04 -33.12
N LEU A 723 20.76 0.33 -33.35
CA LEU A 723 20.60 -1.07 -32.95
C LEU A 723 21.67 -1.97 -33.59
N ALA A 724 21.99 -1.76 -34.86
CA ALA A 724 22.95 -2.61 -35.57
C ALA A 724 24.36 -2.44 -34.99
N THR A 725 24.76 -1.19 -34.74
CA THR A 725 26.06 -0.83 -34.14
C THR A 725 26.21 -1.41 -32.73
N ILE A 726 25.18 -1.31 -31.89
CA ILE A 726 25.20 -1.92 -30.55
C ILE A 726 25.24 -3.45 -30.64
N LEU A 727 24.41 -4.06 -31.48
CA LEU A 727 24.43 -5.53 -31.70
C LEU A 727 25.77 -6.03 -32.24
N GLN A 728 26.48 -5.21 -33.02
CA GLN A 728 27.81 -5.52 -33.52
C GLN A 728 28.81 -5.72 -32.38
N VAL A 729 28.74 -4.89 -31.33
CA VAL A 729 29.59 -5.02 -30.12
C VAL A 729 29.28 -6.31 -29.37
N PHE A 730 28.00 -6.70 -29.27
CA PHE A 730 27.61 -7.98 -28.67
C PHE A 730 28.12 -9.16 -29.52
N THR A 731 27.79 -9.20 -30.81
CA THR A 731 28.12 -10.35 -31.67
C THR A 731 29.62 -10.47 -31.96
N GLY A 732 30.40 -9.40 -31.84
CA GLY A 732 31.85 -9.38 -32.08
C GLY A 732 32.23 -9.47 -33.56
N LYS A 733 31.29 -9.25 -34.49
CA LYS A 733 31.57 -9.17 -35.92
C LYS A 733 31.91 -7.73 -36.31
N THR A 734 33.16 -7.33 -36.20
CA THR A 734 33.67 -6.25 -37.07
C THR A 734 33.64 -6.80 -38.49
N ASP A 735 32.56 -6.55 -39.24
CA ASP A 735 32.53 -6.88 -40.66
C ASP A 735 33.47 -5.91 -41.38
N THR A 736 34.73 -6.30 -41.47
CA THR A 736 35.65 -5.87 -42.50
C THR A 736 35.16 -6.47 -43.82
N ILE A 737 34.14 -5.86 -44.42
CA ILE A 737 33.86 -6.05 -45.85
C ILE A 737 34.23 -4.75 -46.55
N VAL A 738 35.54 -4.54 -46.70
CA VAL A 738 36.06 -3.90 -47.89
C VAL A 738 36.43 -5.03 -48.83
N SER A 739 35.54 -5.36 -49.74
CA SER A 739 35.91 -5.88 -51.06
C SER A 739 34.72 -5.67 -51.99
N THR A 740 34.85 -4.63 -52.81
CA THR A 740 34.64 -4.71 -54.26
C THR A 740 34.01 -5.99 -54.76
N LEU A 741 32.78 -5.87 -55.28
CA LEU A 741 32.34 -6.37 -56.60
C LEU A 741 30.83 -6.04 -56.74
N LEU A 742 30.53 -4.88 -57.32
CA LEU A 742 29.25 -4.63 -57.97
C LEU A 742 29.36 -5.20 -59.40
N PRO A 743 28.61 -6.24 -59.80
CA PRO A 743 28.32 -6.47 -61.19
C PRO A 743 27.27 -5.46 -61.63
N LEU A 744 27.56 -4.75 -62.71
CA LEU A 744 26.61 -3.93 -63.45
C LEU A 744 25.32 -4.72 -63.74
N LEU A 745 24.18 -4.14 -63.34
CA LEU A 745 22.89 -4.45 -63.96
C LEU A 745 22.73 -3.55 -65.19
N PRO A 746 22.46 -4.09 -66.38
CA PRO A 746 22.07 -3.29 -67.53
C PRO A 746 20.62 -2.83 -67.37
N ALA A 747 20.38 -1.56 -67.67
CA ALA A 747 19.05 -1.00 -67.84
C ALA A 747 18.36 -1.63 -69.07
N ALA A 748 17.12 -2.09 -68.91
CA ALA A 748 16.14 -2.15 -70.00
C ALA A 748 14.72 -2.48 -69.48
N ILE A 749 13.82 -1.52 -69.74
CA ILE A 749 12.35 -1.56 -69.90
C ILE A 749 11.50 -1.71 -68.64
#